data_AF-C6SGH7-F1
#
_entry.id   AF-C6SGH7-F1
#
_cell.length_a   1.000
_cell.length_b   1.000
_cell.length_c   1.000
_cell.angle_alpha   90.00
_cell.angle_beta   90.00
_cell.angle_gamma   90.00
#
_symmetry.space_group_name_H-M   'P 1'
#
loop_
_entity.id
_entity.type
_entity.pdbx_description
1 polymer ?
#
loop_
_entity_poly.entity_id
_entity_poly.type
_entity_poly.pdbx_seq_one_letter_code
_entity_poly.pdbx_strand_id
1 'polypeptide(L)'
;MKGDIGVIGLAVMGQNLILNMNDCGFKVVAYNRTIGKVDEFLNGAAKGTDIVGAYSLQDLVDKLAKPRKIMMMVRAGSVVDDFIEQLLPLLEEGDIIIDGGNANYPDTTRRTHYLAEKGILFVGAGVSGGEEGARHGPSIMPGGDKRAWEAVKPIFQAIAAKTPQGEPCCDWVGRDGAGHFVKMVHNGIEYGDMQLICEAYQFMKDGLGLSYDEMHRVFTAWNKTELDSYLIEITAAILGYKDEGGEPLVEKILDTAGQKGTGKWTGINALDLGIPLTLISEAVFARCVSSFKEQRVQTGKLFARTVTPVEGGKQEWVEALRQALLASKIISYAQGFMLIREAGESYGWDLDYGNTALLWREGCIIRSAFLSNIRDAYENNPRFGVLGYGSVFQKYFGKLPAGVAQGGCQGGRMRHPYALHGFGDYVLGRLHDRTSACQPLAGTARLLRRAHLRTHRQTARRVFPYQLDGQGRRYRFDNLRYLIPLPKCRPNRSDGICFAGNRKMFQWLYDVLWLLAPIWIRRYLDKRSGSAPAYRAHRDERFGKPYPNPVTGAVWIHAVSVGETRAAQPLIRELRQRFPDAPLLMTQMTPTGRETAQVLFPDAQCRYLPYDKKTWVRQFLREHRPMFGILMETEIWPNLMTECRKSGVPLFLANARLSEKSLNGYLKVRRLIRPAAASLTGCLAQTEADAARLAKLGAASVQVCGNTKYDLMPSEQMKTLAGQFEKRIGGRPVAVCGSTRVYRGEDEAEKLLAAWQQYRGDALLVVVPRHPEHFQTVFETAKRFGFKVQRRSDGLPVEPDTQVWIGDSMGELYAYYLCADVAFVGGSLVDSGCQNIIEPLSCGVPTIFGFSTYNFSEACRHALASGAAVRVESADAWREAVEKTLSSEGGGMQMQAHVDGFIAQHRGAGARIAEAVREAVCGHRGR
;
A
#
# COMPACT_ATOMS: atom_id res chain seq x y z
N MET A 1 -8.60 11.21 44.36
CA MET A 1 -7.91 12.33 43.67
C MET A 1 -8.04 12.08 42.17
N LYS A 2 -8.38 13.09 41.37
CA LYS A 2 -8.56 12.96 39.91
C LYS A 2 -7.20 13.13 39.21
N GLY A 3 -6.97 12.42 38.11
CA GLY A 3 -5.79 12.55 37.25
C GLY A 3 -5.89 13.71 36.25
N ASP A 4 -4.74 14.24 35.85
CA ASP A 4 -4.61 15.35 34.91
C ASP A 4 -4.79 14.91 33.46
N ILE A 5 -4.36 13.69 33.12
CA ILE A 5 -4.45 13.13 31.77
C ILE A 5 -4.59 11.61 31.80
N GLY A 6 -5.38 11.07 30.88
CA GLY A 6 -5.52 9.64 30.64
C GLY A 6 -4.71 9.24 29.42
N VAL A 7 -4.01 8.11 29.48
CA VAL A 7 -3.27 7.57 28.32
C VAL A 7 -3.75 6.15 28.00
N ILE A 8 -4.27 5.98 26.78
CA ILE A 8 -4.74 4.72 26.22
C ILE A 8 -3.64 4.11 25.35
N GLY A 9 -3.16 2.92 25.72
CA GLY A 9 -2.17 2.16 24.96
C GLY A 9 -0.82 2.07 25.66
N LEU A 10 -0.53 0.91 26.23
CA LEU A 10 0.66 0.64 27.04
C LEU A 10 1.73 -0.15 26.27
N ALA A 11 1.96 0.21 25.02
CA ALA A 11 3.19 -0.17 24.34
C ALA A 11 4.37 0.64 24.89
N VAL A 12 5.60 0.25 24.56
CA VAL A 12 6.85 0.90 25.00
C VAL A 12 6.80 2.43 24.91
N MET A 13 6.33 3.00 23.79
CA MET A 13 6.18 4.46 23.63
C MET A 13 5.17 5.08 24.61
N GLY A 14 4.03 4.43 24.83
CA GLY A 14 2.99 4.92 25.73
C GLY A 14 3.41 4.85 27.19
N GLN A 15 4.04 3.75 27.60
CA GLN A 15 4.59 3.60 28.95
C GLN A 15 5.62 4.70 29.27
N ASN A 16 6.56 4.92 28.36
CA ASN A 16 7.61 5.94 28.57
C ASN A 16 7.07 7.36 28.59
N LEU A 17 6.05 7.69 27.77
CA LEU A 17 5.38 8.99 27.86
C LEU A 17 4.64 9.17 29.19
N ILE A 18 3.98 8.13 29.69
CA ILE A 18 3.30 8.17 30.99
C ILE A 18 4.30 8.40 32.12
N LEU A 19 5.45 7.70 32.10
CA LEU A 19 6.52 7.88 33.08
C LEU A 19 7.11 9.30 33.02
N ASN A 20 7.32 9.83 31.82
CA ASN A 20 7.78 11.21 31.63
C ASN A 20 6.78 12.23 32.20
N MET A 21 5.49 12.06 31.90
CA MET A 21 4.42 12.89 32.49
C MET A 21 4.41 12.83 34.02
N ASN A 22 4.57 11.63 34.59
CA ASN A 22 4.66 11.45 36.05
C ASN A 22 5.86 12.18 36.65
N ASP A 23 7.05 12.08 36.04
CA ASP A 23 8.26 12.74 36.51
C ASP A 23 8.16 14.28 36.44
N CYS A 24 7.38 14.79 35.50
CA CYS A 24 7.03 16.21 35.41
C CYS A 24 5.91 16.63 36.40
N GLY A 25 5.48 15.75 37.29
CA GLY A 25 4.52 16.04 38.36
C GLY A 25 3.04 15.93 37.96
N PHE A 26 2.73 15.37 36.78
CA PHE A 26 1.34 15.13 36.36
C PHE A 26 0.84 13.78 36.83
N LYS A 27 -0.42 13.73 37.30
CA LYS A 27 -1.09 12.49 37.68
C LYS A 27 -1.70 11.85 36.44
N VAL A 28 -1.16 10.71 36.04
CA VAL A 28 -1.56 10.02 34.80
C VAL A 28 -2.43 8.81 35.11
N VAL A 29 -3.54 8.68 34.37
CA VAL A 29 -4.38 7.48 34.41
C VAL A 29 -4.03 6.58 33.22
N ALA A 30 -3.40 5.45 33.48
CA ALA A 30 -2.98 4.48 32.48
C ALA A 30 -4.13 3.51 32.14
N TYR A 31 -4.45 3.34 30.86
CA TYR A 31 -5.42 2.36 30.39
C TYR A 31 -4.89 1.60 29.18
N ASN A 32 -5.26 0.32 29.09
CA ASN A 32 -5.02 -0.49 27.91
C ASN A 32 -6.16 -1.49 27.70
N ARG A 33 -6.51 -1.76 26.43
CA ARG A 33 -7.57 -2.73 26.09
C ARG A 33 -7.35 -4.11 26.73
N THR A 34 -6.11 -4.59 26.74
CA THR A 34 -5.72 -5.79 27.47
C THR A 34 -5.38 -5.37 28.90
N ILE A 35 -6.28 -5.67 29.83
CA ILE A 35 -6.22 -5.22 31.23
C ILE A 35 -4.95 -5.67 31.93
N GLY A 36 -4.49 -6.91 31.72
CA GLY A 36 -3.25 -7.41 32.34
C GLY A 36 -2.00 -6.57 32.05
N LYS A 37 -1.98 -5.79 30.94
CA LYS A 37 -0.87 -4.85 30.67
C LYS A 37 -0.87 -3.63 31.59
N VAL A 38 -2.03 -3.27 32.15
CA VAL A 38 -2.13 -2.21 33.15
C VAL A 38 -1.47 -2.70 34.43
N ASP A 39 -1.81 -3.89 34.89
CA ASP A 39 -1.20 -4.50 36.08
C ASP A 39 0.30 -4.72 35.91
N GLU A 40 0.73 -5.22 34.75
CA GLU A 40 2.15 -5.43 34.42
C GLU A 40 2.93 -4.11 34.45
N PHE A 41 2.35 -3.04 33.91
CA PHE A 41 2.98 -1.72 33.92
C PHE A 41 3.08 -1.14 35.35
N LEU A 42 1.99 -1.19 36.13
CA LEU A 42 1.94 -0.68 37.49
C LEU A 42 2.85 -1.45 38.46
N ASN A 43 2.93 -2.77 38.31
CA ASN A 43 3.79 -3.61 39.15
C ASN A 43 5.24 -3.68 38.65
N GLY A 44 5.48 -3.29 37.40
CA GLY A 44 6.78 -3.22 36.76
C GLY A 44 7.31 -1.79 36.69
N ALA A 45 7.35 -1.22 35.48
CA ALA A 45 8.03 0.04 35.20
C ALA A 45 7.46 1.27 35.93
N ALA A 46 6.17 1.27 36.29
CA ALA A 46 5.53 2.35 37.04
C ALA A 46 5.45 2.10 38.55
N LYS A 47 6.10 1.06 39.07
CA LYS A 47 6.07 0.74 40.50
C LYS A 47 6.67 1.87 41.33
N GLY A 48 5.92 2.33 42.34
CA GLY A 48 6.36 3.41 43.23
C GLY A 48 6.18 4.83 42.67
N THR A 49 5.44 4.97 41.57
CA THR A 49 5.05 6.28 41.00
C THR A 49 3.62 6.67 41.43
N ASP A 50 3.18 7.87 41.06
CA ASP A 50 1.81 8.36 41.29
C ASP A 50 0.83 7.96 40.16
N ILE A 51 1.26 7.08 39.25
CA ILE A 51 0.46 6.61 38.12
C ILE A 51 -0.65 5.67 38.62
N VAL A 52 -1.87 5.89 38.15
CA VAL A 52 -3.02 5.05 38.50
C VAL A 52 -3.55 4.29 37.30
N GLY A 53 -3.92 3.02 37.49
CA GLY A 53 -4.56 2.21 36.45
C GLY A 53 -6.05 2.46 36.35
N ALA A 54 -6.57 2.39 35.12
CA ALA A 54 -7.99 2.22 34.85
C ALA A 54 -8.26 0.84 34.23
N TYR A 55 -9.42 0.26 34.55
CA TYR A 55 -9.79 -1.10 34.15
C TYR A 55 -10.98 -1.14 33.18
N SER A 56 -11.54 0.02 32.85
CA SER A 56 -12.50 0.22 31.77
C SER A 56 -12.41 1.66 31.26
N LEU A 57 -13.02 1.96 30.10
CA LEU A 57 -13.08 3.34 29.59
C LEU A 57 -13.92 4.25 30.50
N GLN A 58 -14.99 3.72 31.12
CA GLN A 58 -15.77 4.44 32.12
C GLN A 58 -14.90 4.78 33.35
N ASP A 59 -14.17 3.79 33.87
CA ASP A 59 -13.26 3.99 35.00
C ASP A 59 -12.13 5.00 34.68
N LEU A 60 -11.60 4.98 33.45
CA LEU A 60 -10.66 5.99 32.96
C LEU A 60 -11.27 7.39 33.02
N VAL A 61 -12.44 7.57 32.42
CA VAL A 61 -13.17 8.86 32.36
C VAL A 61 -13.55 9.36 33.76
N ASP A 62 -13.94 8.46 34.65
CA ASP A 62 -14.30 8.77 36.04
C ASP A 62 -13.09 9.11 36.90
N LYS A 63 -11.88 8.72 36.52
CA LYS A 63 -10.65 9.09 37.24
C LYS A 63 -10.07 10.43 36.77
N LEU A 64 -10.57 11.04 35.70
CA LEU A 64 -10.00 12.27 35.13
C LEU A 64 -10.65 13.57 35.62
N ALA A 65 -9.84 14.62 35.75
CA ALA A 65 -10.31 15.99 35.99
C ALA A 65 -10.90 16.59 34.71
N LYS A 66 -11.89 17.48 34.86
CA LYS A 66 -12.51 18.20 33.73
C LYS A 66 -11.74 19.50 33.39
N PRO A 67 -11.67 19.92 32.11
CA PRO A 67 -12.02 19.13 30.93
C PRO A 67 -11.07 17.93 30.80
N ARG A 68 -11.63 16.76 30.49
CA ARG A 68 -10.88 15.51 30.41
C ARG A 68 -9.91 15.56 29.25
N LYS A 69 -8.71 15.04 29.48
CA LYS A 69 -7.64 14.95 28.48
C LYS A 69 -7.31 13.48 28.29
N ILE A 70 -7.58 12.92 27.12
CA ILE A 70 -7.37 11.50 26.84
C ILE A 70 -6.47 11.35 25.62
N MET A 71 -5.23 10.89 25.85
CA MET A 71 -4.24 10.64 24.81
C MET A 71 -4.22 9.17 24.40
N MET A 72 -4.25 8.91 23.09
CA MET A 72 -4.19 7.57 22.53
C MET A 72 -2.82 7.33 21.90
N MET A 73 -2.12 6.32 22.41
CA MET A 73 -0.85 5.78 21.91
C MET A 73 -1.07 4.39 21.32
N VAL A 74 -2.03 4.29 20.39
CA VAL A 74 -2.46 3.04 19.77
C VAL A 74 -2.06 2.97 18.30
N ARG A 75 -2.28 1.82 17.66
CA ARG A 75 -2.01 1.65 16.24
C ARG A 75 -2.87 2.61 15.41
N ALA A 76 -2.25 3.36 14.50
CA ALA A 76 -2.96 4.24 13.57
C ALA A 76 -3.94 3.47 12.66
N GLY A 77 -4.97 4.17 12.18
CA GLY A 77 -6.08 3.59 11.41
C GLY A 77 -7.33 3.42 12.26
N SER A 78 -8.17 2.42 11.95
CA SER A 78 -9.51 2.33 12.55
C SER A 78 -9.52 2.08 14.05
N VAL A 79 -8.45 1.55 14.65
CA VAL A 79 -8.36 1.38 16.12
C VAL A 79 -8.57 2.70 16.86
N VAL A 80 -8.06 3.81 16.31
CA VAL A 80 -8.27 5.14 16.89
C VAL A 80 -9.74 5.55 16.76
N ASP A 81 -10.38 5.27 15.63
CA ASP A 81 -11.80 5.55 15.42
C ASP A 81 -12.69 4.72 16.36
N ASP A 82 -12.34 3.43 16.56
CA ASP A 82 -13.06 2.53 17.46
C ASP A 82 -13.01 3.02 18.92
N PHE A 83 -11.88 3.58 19.37
CA PHE A 83 -11.77 4.20 20.69
C PHE A 83 -12.53 5.51 20.79
N ILE A 84 -12.50 6.33 19.74
CA ILE A 84 -13.28 7.57 19.68
C ILE A 84 -14.77 7.26 19.88
N GLU A 85 -15.32 6.30 19.14
CA GLU A 85 -16.75 5.94 19.26
C GLU A 85 -17.13 5.42 20.65
N GLN A 86 -16.23 4.66 21.30
CA GLN A 86 -16.45 4.17 22.66
C GLN A 86 -16.33 5.27 23.73
N LEU A 87 -15.49 6.27 23.50
CA LEU A 87 -15.31 7.40 24.42
C LEU A 87 -16.45 8.42 24.31
N LEU A 88 -16.98 8.66 23.11
CA LEU A 88 -18.03 9.65 22.86
C LEU A 88 -19.22 9.61 23.84
N PRO A 89 -19.84 8.46 24.18
CA PRO A 89 -20.95 8.44 25.13
C PRO A 89 -20.55 8.77 26.58
N LEU A 90 -19.25 8.80 26.89
CA LEU A 90 -18.70 9.01 28.22
C LEU A 90 -18.15 10.43 28.44
N LEU A 91 -17.99 11.19 27.35
CA LEU A 91 -17.43 12.53 27.35
C LEU A 91 -18.51 13.60 27.33
N GLU A 92 -18.14 14.80 27.77
CA GLU A 92 -19.01 15.98 27.71
C GLU A 92 -18.37 17.10 26.88
N GLU A 93 -19.16 18.13 26.56
CA GLU A 93 -18.70 19.26 25.76
C GLU A 93 -17.45 19.92 26.38
N GLY A 94 -16.43 20.13 25.54
CA GLY A 94 -15.14 20.69 25.95
C GLY A 94 -14.08 19.67 26.36
N ASP A 95 -14.43 18.38 26.51
CA ASP A 95 -13.44 17.31 26.70
C ASP A 95 -12.55 17.15 25.46
N ILE A 96 -11.33 16.64 25.67
CA ILE A 96 -10.25 16.64 24.69
C ILE A 96 -9.76 15.22 24.44
N ILE A 97 -9.83 14.80 23.17
CA ILE A 97 -9.20 13.57 22.68
C ILE A 97 -7.92 13.93 21.92
N ILE A 98 -6.82 13.26 22.24
CA ILE A 98 -5.51 13.44 21.63
C ILE A 98 -5.11 12.13 20.94
N ASP A 99 -4.80 12.17 19.64
CA ASP A 99 -4.14 11.06 18.93
C ASP A 99 -2.64 11.35 18.89
N GLY A 100 -1.86 10.59 19.67
CA GLY A 100 -0.39 10.68 19.73
C GLY A 100 0.34 9.74 18.78
N GLY A 101 -0.41 9.02 17.94
CA GLY A 101 0.12 8.03 17.02
C GLY A 101 0.82 8.62 15.79
N ASN A 102 1.28 7.75 14.90
CA ASN A 102 1.73 8.15 13.56
C ASN A 102 0.56 8.05 12.57
N ALA A 103 -0.53 8.79 12.83
CA ALA A 103 -1.69 8.80 11.96
C ALA A 103 -1.44 9.58 10.66
N ASN A 104 -2.20 9.25 9.62
CA ASN A 104 -2.18 10.01 8.38
C ASN A 104 -3.00 11.29 8.57
N TYR A 105 -2.48 12.44 8.14
CA TYR A 105 -3.10 13.74 8.41
C TYR A 105 -4.56 13.89 7.91
N PRO A 106 -5.02 13.25 6.80
CA PRO A 106 -6.42 13.34 6.39
C PRO A 106 -7.37 12.66 7.38
N ASP A 107 -6.92 11.60 8.08
CA ASP A 107 -7.71 10.96 9.13
C ASP A 107 -7.87 11.91 10.31
N THR A 108 -6.82 12.64 10.67
CA THR A 108 -6.87 13.67 11.71
C THR A 108 -7.79 14.81 11.31
N THR A 109 -7.70 15.35 10.09
CA THR A 109 -8.65 16.36 9.60
C THR A 109 -10.10 15.88 9.72
N ARG A 110 -10.39 14.66 9.27
CA ARG A 110 -11.72 14.06 9.38
C ARG A 110 -12.18 13.95 10.84
N ARG A 111 -11.32 13.47 11.74
CA ARG A 111 -11.63 13.31 13.17
C ARG A 111 -11.85 14.65 13.85
N THR A 112 -11.03 15.66 13.55
CA THR A 112 -11.19 17.03 14.07
C THR A 112 -12.58 17.58 13.74
N HIS A 113 -13.01 17.45 12.48
CA HIS A 113 -14.31 17.98 12.06
C HIS A 113 -15.47 17.16 12.66
N TYR A 114 -15.37 15.83 12.64
CA TYR A 114 -16.38 14.95 13.22
C TYR A 114 -16.60 15.16 14.72
N LEU A 115 -15.54 15.38 15.49
CA LEU A 115 -15.62 15.60 16.93
C LEU A 115 -16.08 17.02 17.28
N ALA A 116 -15.73 18.01 16.46
CA ALA A 116 -16.22 19.37 16.62
C ALA A 116 -17.75 19.46 16.53
N GLU A 117 -18.39 18.67 15.65
CA GLU A 117 -19.86 18.56 15.55
C GLU A 117 -20.52 17.99 16.83
N LYS A 118 -19.74 17.33 17.68
CA LYS A 118 -20.19 16.71 18.94
C LYS A 118 -19.74 17.50 20.18
N GLY A 119 -19.16 18.68 20.00
CA GLY A 119 -18.64 19.49 21.10
C GLY A 119 -17.34 18.97 21.73
N ILE A 120 -16.69 17.97 21.13
CA ILE A 120 -15.44 17.38 21.62
C ILE A 120 -14.27 17.97 20.87
N LEU A 121 -13.23 18.38 21.60
CA LEU A 121 -12.02 18.95 21.02
C LEU A 121 -11.04 17.82 20.64
N PHE A 122 -10.39 17.95 19.49
CA PHE A 122 -9.45 16.93 19.01
C PHE A 122 -8.08 17.51 18.68
N VAL A 123 -7.02 16.81 19.09
CA VAL A 123 -5.63 17.14 18.80
C VAL A 123 -4.93 15.92 18.18
N GLY A 124 -4.42 16.06 16.96
CA GLY A 124 -3.43 15.14 16.40
C GLY A 124 -2.03 15.63 16.74
N ALA A 125 -1.29 14.87 17.54
CA ALA A 125 0.02 15.25 18.05
C ALA A 125 1.09 14.26 17.60
N GLY A 126 1.94 14.68 16.66
CA GLY A 126 3.08 13.87 16.26
C GLY A 126 4.16 13.85 17.35
N VAL A 127 4.55 12.66 17.83
CA VAL A 127 5.60 12.49 18.85
C VAL A 127 6.86 11.84 18.26
N SER A 128 8.03 12.47 18.37
CA SER A 128 9.31 11.97 17.82
C SER A 128 10.40 11.89 18.89
N GLY A 129 11.26 10.87 18.82
CA GLY A 129 12.38 10.65 19.74
C GLY A 129 12.67 9.19 20.10
N GLY A 130 11.86 8.26 19.60
CA GLY A 130 12.00 6.85 19.96
C GLY A 130 11.64 6.58 21.42
N GLU A 131 12.07 5.43 21.92
CA GLU A 131 11.80 4.98 23.28
C GLU A 131 12.41 5.92 24.33
N GLU A 132 13.71 6.20 24.18
CA GLU A 132 14.46 7.07 25.09
C GLU A 132 13.94 8.52 25.05
N GLY A 133 13.67 9.05 23.86
CA GLY A 133 13.07 10.38 23.73
C GLY A 133 11.69 10.45 24.38
N ALA A 134 10.83 9.43 24.22
CA ALA A 134 9.55 9.42 24.92
C ALA A 134 9.68 9.51 26.45
N ARG A 135 10.72 8.88 27.02
CA ARG A 135 10.97 8.81 28.46
C ARG A 135 11.54 10.10 29.05
N HIS A 136 12.40 10.80 28.31
CA HIS A 136 13.21 11.91 28.84
C HIS A 136 12.94 13.27 28.17
N GLY A 137 12.23 13.30 27.05
CA GLY A 137 11.98 14.52 26.31
C GLY A 137 11.82 14.26 24.82
N PRO A 138 10.60 14.06 24.29
CA PRO A 138 10.40 13.94 22.86
C PRO A 138 10.16 15.33 22.25
N SER A 139 10.22 15.38 20.93
CA SER A 139 9.60 16.46 20.16
C SER A 139 8.11 16.18 19.99
N ILE A 140 7.26 17.17 20.26
CA ILE A 140 5.80 17.04 20.19
C ILE A 140 5.23 18.11 19.26
N MET A 141 4.43 17.68 18.29
CA MET A 141 3.94 18.50 17.17
C MET A 141 2.39 18.52 17.18
N PRO A 142 1.74 19.22 18.11
CA PRO A 142 0.28 19.25 18.24
C PRO A 142 -0.39 20.14 17.18
N GLY A 143 -1.44 19.62 16.54
CA GLY A 143 -2.37 20.39 15.72
C GLY A 143 -3.80 19.84 15.79
N GLY A 144 -4.79 20.61 15.35
CA GLY A 144 -6.21 20.23 15.46
C GLY A 144 -7.11 21.41 15.82
N ASP A 145 -7.96 21.23 16.83
CA ASP A 145 -8.77 22.31 17.38
C ASP A 145 -7.94 23.17 18.36
N LYS A 146 -7.68 24.43 17.97
CA LYS A 146 -6.85 25.35 18.77
C LYS A 146 -7.41 25.62 20.16
N ARG A 147 -8.72 25.44 20.40
CA ARG A 147 -9.32 25.60 21.73
C ARG A 147 -8.78 24.60 22.75
N ALA A 148 -8.29 23.44 22.31
CA ALA A 148 -7.67 22.46 23.19
C ALA A 148 -6.27 22.87 23.67
N TRP A 149 -5.60 23.79 22.97
CA TRP A 149 -4.17 24.06 23.19
C TRP A 149 -3.87 24.54 24.61
N GLU A 150 -4.65 25.49 25.14
CA GLU A 150 -4.44 26.03 26.49
C GLU A 150 -4.50 24.93 27.57
N ALA A 151 -5.33 23.90 27.37
CA ALA A 151 -5.48 22.81 28.33
C ALA A 151 -4.36 21.75 28.22
N VAL A 152 -3.81 21.52 27.04
CA VAL A 152 -2.77 20.48 26.82
C VAL A 152 -1.34 21.02 26.85
N LYS A 153 -1.16 22.33 26.60
CA LYS A 153 0.14 23.01 26.54
C LYS A 153 1.00 22.79 27.78
N PRO A 154 0.50 22.93 29.03
CA PRO A 154 1.34 22.75 30.22
C PRO A 154 1.95 21.34 30.28
N ILE A 155 1.16 20.32 29.95
CA ILE A 155 1.61 18.92 29.94
C ILE A 155 2.64 18.72 28.82
N PHE A 156 2.28 19.08 27.58
CA PHE A 156 3.13 18.80 26.42
C PHE A 156 4.46 19.57 26.48
N GLN A 157 4.45 20.84 26.89
CA GLN A 157 5.69 21.60 26.99
C GLN A 157 6.57 21.14 28.15
N ALA A 158 6.00 20.64 29.26
CA ALA A 158 6.78 20.11 30.37
C ALA A 158 7.52 18.82 29.98
N ILE A 159 6.83 17.87 29.34
CA ILE A 159 7.42 16.58 28.99
C ILE A 159 8.32 16.63 27.75
N ALA A 160 8.23 17.67 26.92
CA ALA A 160 9.02 17.81 25.70
C ALA A 160 10.50 18.11 26.00
N ALA A 161 11.37 17.70 25.08
CA ALA A 161 12.79 18.10 25.13
C ALA A 161 12.93 19.62 25.19
N LYS A 162 14.00 20.10 25.83
CA LYS A 162 14.32 21.52 25.93
C LYS A 162 15.61 21.82 25.17
N THR A 163 15.65 22.95 24.48
CA THR A 163 16.91 23.48 23.92
C THR A 163 17.87 23.88 25.06
N PRO A 164 19.16 24.11 24.79
CA PRO A 164 20.08 24.64 25.79
C PRO A 164 19.65 25.99 26.39
N GLN A 165 18.78 26.73 25.68
CA GLN A 165 18.19 27.99 26.13
C GLN A 165 16.91 27.79 26.98
N GLY A 166 16.47 26.55 27.20
CA GLY A 166 15.27 26.21 27.96
C GLY A 166 13.97 26.22 27.15
N GLU A 167 14.02 26.40 25.84
CA GLU A 167 12.82 26.44 24.99
C GLU A 167 12.26 25.03 24.78
N PRO A 168 10.97 24.77 25.00
CA PRO A 168 10.38 23.46 24.71
C PRO A 168 10.34 23.17 23.22
N CYS A 169 10.73 21.95 22.83
CA CYS A 169 10.54 21.38 21.49
C CYS A 169 9.08 20.93 21.31
N CYS A 170 8.14 21.80 21.69
CA CYS A 170 6.70 21.63 21.58
C CYS A 170 6.02 23.00 21.53
N ASP A 171 5.27 23.25 20.45
CA ASP A 171 4.38 24.38 20.32
C ASP A 171 3.23 24.06 19.34
N TRP A 172 2.18 24.88 19.33
CA TRP A 172 1.04 24.70 18.45
C TRP A 172 1.44 24.81 16.99
N VAL A 173 1.24 23.73 16.22
CA VAL A 173 1.65 23.65 14.82
C VAL A 173 0.63 24.33 13.91
N GLY A 174 -0.67 24.03 14.08
CA GLY A 174 -1.70 24.51 13.17
C GLY A 174 -3.03 23.79 13.34
N ARG A 175 -4.00 24.13 12.47
CA ARG A 175 -5.35 23.56 12.51
C ARG A 175 -5.42 22.15 11.92
N ASP A 176 -6.52 21.45 12.18
CA ASP A 176 -6.85 20.15 11.57
C ASP A 176 -5.71 19.11 11.66
N GLY A 177 -5.25 18.58 10.53
CA GLY A 177 -4.20 17.56 10.43
C GLY A 177 -2.76 18.08 10.50
N ALA A 178 -2.53 19.39 10.74
CA ALA A 178 -1.21 20.02 10.62
C ALA A 178 -0.11 19.35 11.46
N GLY A 179 -0.39 18.98 12.70
CA GLY A 179 0.57 18.34 13.60
C GLY A 179 1.10 17.00 13.04
N HIS A 180 0.20 16.12 12.63
CA HIS A 180 0.56 14.86 11.98
C HIS A 180 1.20 15.05 10.59
N PHE A 181 0.83 16.11 9.86
CA PHE A 181 1.49 16.45 8.61
C PHE A 181 2.96 16.81 8.82
N VAL A 182 3.26 17.70 9.78
CA VAL A 182 4.65 18.07 10.12
C VAL A 182 5.44 16.84 10.57
N LYS A 183 4.83 15.96 11.37
CA LYS A 183 5.47 14.69 11.77
C LYS A 183 5.73 13.74 10.59
N MET A 184 4.82 13.69 9.61
CA MET A 184 5.02 12.93 8.38
C MET A 184 6.23 13.47 7.60
N VAL A 185 6.36 14.80 7.47
CA VAL A 185 7.52 15.41 6.80
C VAL A 185 8.82 15.17 7.59
N HIS A 186 8.80 15.29 8.91
CA HIS A 186 9.92 14.91 9.79
C HIS A 186 10.43 13.50 9.45
N ASN A 187 9.53 12.51 9.38
CA ASN A 187 9.91 11.13 9.06
C ASN A 187 10.45 10.98 7.62
N GLY A 188 10.00 11.82 6.69
CA GLY A 188 10.56 11.90 5.35
C GLY A 188 12.01 12.38 5.38
N ILE A 189 12.29 13.46 6.11
CA ILE A 189 13.64 14.01 6.27
C ILE A 189 14.55 12.98 6.96
N GLU A 190 14.05 12.28 7.98
CA GLU A 190 14.75 11.17 8.66
C GLU A 190 15.19 10.10 7.65
N TYR A 191 14.32 9.71 6.72
CA TYR A 191 14.66 8.74 5.68
C TYR A 191 15.76 9.26 4.76
N GLY A 192 15.69 10.53 4.39
CA GLY A 192 16.72 11.19 3.59
C GLY A 192 18.08 11.19 4.28
N ASP A 193 18.13 11.61 5.55
CA ASP A 193 19.37 11.68 6.33
C ASP A 193 20.02 10.30 6.50
N MET A 194 19.22 9.29 6.87
CA MET A 194 19.72 7.91 6.98
C MET A 194 20.29 7.41 5.64
N GLN A 195 19.59 7.67 4.53
CA GLN A 195 20.05 7.26 3.21
C GLN A 195 21.37 7.94 2.83
N LEU A 196 21.51 9.24 3.08
CA LEU A 196 22.75 9.98 2.81
C LEU A 196 23.93 9.45 3.64
N ILE A 197 23.69 9.11 4.91
CA ILE A 197 24.69 8.50 5.79
C ILE A 197 25.09 7.10 5.26
N CYS A 198 24.13 6.29 4.83
CA CYS A 198 24.41 4.99 4.21
C CYS A 198 25.23 5.12 2.92
N GLU A 199 24.96 6.14 2.08
CA GLU A 199 25.77 6.41 0.88
C GLU A 199 27.20 6.80 1.24
N ALA A 200 27.39 7.62 2.28
CA ALA A 200 28.71 7.97 2.78
C ALA A 200 29.47 6.75 3.34
N TYR A 201 28.80 5.93 4.16
CA TYR A 201 29.34 4.67 4.66
C TYR A 201 29.78 3.75 3.51
N GLN A 202 28.93 3.56 2.51
CA GLN A 202 29.24 2.69 1.37
C GLN A 202 30.44 3.20 0.57
N PHE A 203 30.55 4.51 0.37
CA PHE A 203 31.69 5.12 -0.32
C PHE A 203 33.00 4.93 0.46
N MET A 204 32.96 5.09 1.79
CA MET A 204 34.13 4.84 2.65
C MET A 204 34.57 3.37 2.62
N LYS A 205 33.61 2.44 2.69
CA LYS A 205 33.88 1.00 2.69
C LYS A 205 34.44 0.53 1.34
N ASP A 206 33.71 0.78 0.26
CA ASP A 206 34.03 0.18 -1.04
C ASP A 206 34.96 1.06 -1.89
N GLY A 207 34.79 2.37 -1.81
CA GLY A 207 35.57 3.33 -2.60
C GLY A 207 36.95 3.60 -1.99
N LEU A 208 37.02 3.78 -0.66
CA LEU A 208 38.25 4.11 0.06
C LEU A 208 38.89 2.91 0.78
N GLY A 209 38.18 1.80 0.92
CA GLY A 209 38.68 0.62 1.65
C GLY A 209 38.99 0.95 3.10
N LEU A 210 38.15 1.76 3.77
CA LEU A 210 38.31 2.04 5.20
C LEU A 210 37.78 0.86 6.03
N SER A 211 38.50 0.53 7.09
CA SER A 211 38.05 -0.40 8.13
C SER A 211 36.94 0.22 8.98
N TYR A 212 36.17 -0.62 9.70
CA TYR A 212 35.12 -0.14 10.62
C TYR A 212 35.69 0.73 11.73
N ASP A 213 36.87 0.43 12.26
CA ASP A 213 37.53 1.24 13.28
C ASP A 213 38.00 2.62 12.71
N GLU A 214 38.37 2.69 11.43
CA GLU A 214 38.61 3.97 10.75
C GLU A 214 37.31 4.74 10.52
N MET A 215 36.26 4.09 10.02
CA MET A 215 34.96 4.73 9.79
C MET A 215 34.33 5.23 11.10
N HIS A 216 34.41 4.46 12.18
CA HIS A 216 34.00 4.86 13.54
C HIS A 216 34.68 6.17 13.95
N ARG A 217 36.01 6.28 13.75
CA ARG A 217 36.78 7.50 14.05
C ARG A 217 36.36 8.67 13.17
N VAL A 218 36.09 8.44 11.89
CA VAL A 218 35.61 9.46 10.96
C VAL A 218 34.24 10.01 11.39
N PHE A 219 33.25 9.15 11.64
CA PHE A 219 31.93 9.59 12.07
C PHE A 219 31.96 10.25 13.47
N THR A 220 32.81 9.77 14.38
CA THR A 220 33.06 10.41 15.69
C THR A 220 33.64 11.83 15.52
N ALA A 221 34.55 12.02 14.57
CA ALA A 221 35.10 13.33 14.26
C ALA A 221 34.05 14.23 13.59
N TRP A 222 33.24 13.71 12.67
CA TRP A 222 32.16 14.45 12.01
C TRP A 222 31.11 14.94 13.01
N ASN A 223 30.85 14.19 14.08
CA ASN A 223 29.93 14.61 15.14
C ASN A 223 30.43 15.81 15.96
N LYS A 224 31.67 16.26 15.75
CA LYS A 224 32.25 17.49 16.36
C LYS A 224 32.30 18.66 15.38
N THR A 225 31.60 18.55 14.25
CA THR A 225 31.55 19.55 13.16
C THR A 225 30.11 20.01 12.93
N GLU A 226 29.84 20.68 11.80
CA GLU A 226 28.48 21.09 11.42
C GLU A 226 27.51 19.92 11.15
N LEU A 227 28.03 18.69 11.05
CA LEU A 227 27.23 17.47 10.95
C LEU A 227 26.77 16.90 12.31
N ASP A 228 27.12 17.54 13.43
CA ASP A 228 26.68 17.16 14.77
C ASP A 228 25.15 16.90 14.79
N SER A 229 24.82 15.63 15.00
CA SER A 229 23.44 15.14 15.00
C SER A 229 23.36 13.73 15.57
N TYR A 230 22.18 13.40 16.12
CA TYR A 230 21.93 12.08 16.68
C TYR A 230 22.18 10.93 15.70
N LEU A 231 21.80 11.08 14.43
CA LEU A 231 22.01 10.05 13.42
C LEU A 231 23.50 9.81 13.12
N ILE A 232 24.36 10.84 13.21
CA ILE A 232 25.81 10.70 13.05
C ILE A 232 26.42 10.04 14.29
N GLU A 233 25.99 10.44 15.47
CA GLU A 233 26.39 9.86 16.76
C GLU A 233 26.12 8.35 16.81
N ILE A 234 24.88 7.92 16.55
CA ILE A 234 24.54 6.48 16.59
C ILE A 234 25.22 5.71 15.46
N THR A 235 25.50 6.35 14.31
CA THR A 235 26.25 5.70 13.23
C THR A 235 27.68 5.41 13.67
N ALA A 236 28.34 6.35 14.37
CA ALA A 236 29.65 6.11 14.95
C ALA A 236 29.60 4.96 15.96
N ALA A 237 28.59 4.93 16.84
CA ALA A 237 28.42 3.85 17.82
C ALA A 237 28.19 2.49 17.16
N ILE A 238 27.32 2.41 16.15
CA ILE A 238 27.02 1.19 15.37
C ILE A 238 28.29 0.64 14.70
N LEU A 239 29.10 1.50 14.09
CA LEU A 239 30.34 1.10 13.43
C LEU A 239 31.42 0.63 14.41
N GLY A 240 31.39 1.13 15.66
CA GLY A 240 32.29 0.70 16.72
C GLY A 240 31.81 -0.56 17.46
N TYR A 241 30.57 -0.99 17.26
CA TYR A 241 29.99 -2.13 17.97
C TYR A 241 30.44 -3.47 17.35
N LYS A 242 31.06 -4.30 18.19
CA LYS A 242 31.51 -5.66 17.85
C LYS A 242 30.63 -6.68 18.57
N ASP A 243 30.34 -7.79 17.91
CA ASP A 243 29.61 -8.89 18.52
C ASP A 243 30.49 -9.74 19.46
N GLU A 244 29.93 -10.80 20.04
CA GLU A 244 30.63 -11.71 20.96
C GLU A 244 31.86 -12.38 20.32
N GLY A 245 31.90 -12.49 18.98
CA GLY A 245 33.03 -13.02 18.22
C GLY A 245 34.09 -11.97 17.85
N GLY A 246 33.89 -10.71 18.24
CA GLY A 246 34.78 -9.60 17.91
C GLY A 246 34.60 -9.05 16.48
N GLU A 247 33.59 -9.51 15.74
CA GLU A 247 33.31 -9.04 14.38
C GLU A 247 32.34 -7.84 14.41
N PRO A 248 32.44 -6.89 13.46
CA PRO A 248 31.50 -5.77 13.36
C PRO A 248 30.07 -6.27 13.14
N LEU A 249 29.17 -6.01 14.10
CA LEU A 249 27.78 -6.53 14.05
C LEU A 249 27.04 -6.07 12.79
N VAL A 250 27.36 -4.86 12.30
CA VAL A 250 26.73 -4.25 11.12
C VAL A 250 26.80 -5.14 9.86
N GLU A 251 27.81 -5.99 9.74
CA GLU A 251 27.96 -6.90 8.58
C GLU A 251 27.05 -8.13 8.65
N LYS A 252 26.55 -8.47 9.84
CA LYS A 252 25.64 -9.60 10.07
C LYS A 252 24.18 -9.18 9.95
N ILE A 253 23.90 -7.87 9.93
CA ILE A 253 22.55 -7.35 9.78
C ILE A 253 22.10 -7.56 8.33
N LEU A 254 20.94 -8.20 8.16
CA LEU A 254 20.32 -8.36 6.85
C LEU A 254 20.02 -6.99 6.22
N ASP A 255 20.54 -6.76 5.01
CA ASP A 255 20.42 -5.52 4.24
C ASP A 255 19.04 -5.36 3.57
N THR A 256 17.98 -5.53 4.35
CA THR A 256 16.58 -5.32 3.95
C THR A 256 15.94 -4.30 4.89
N ALA A 257 15.86 -3.05 4.44
CA ALA A 257 15.32 -1.97 5.25
C ALA A 257 13.79 -2.02 5.33
N GLY A 258 13.27 -2.19 6.55
CA GLY A 258 11.84 -2.05 6.82
C GLY A 258 11.35 -0.60 6.68
N GLN A 259 10.03 -0.44 6.52
CA GLN A 259 9.37 0.86 6.58
C GLN A 259 7.93 0.75 7.09
N LYS A 260 7.49 1.73 7.89
CA LYS A 260 6.14 1.79 8.47
C LYS A 260 5.13 2.61 7.66
N GLY A 261 5.54 3.12 6.49
CA GLY A 261 4.67 3.81 5.52
C GLY A 261 4.73 5.34 5.53
N THR A 262 5.19 5.97 6.61
CA THR A 262 5.22 7.44 6.75
C THR A 262 6.10 8.13 5.71
N GLY A 263 7.33 7.63 5.46
CA GLY A 263 8.19 8.18 4.41
C GLY A 263 7.58 8.10 3.00
N LYS A 264 6.81 7.03 2.72
CA LYS A 264 6.07 6.89 1.47
C LYS A 264 4.95 7.94 1.35
N TRP A 265 4.25 8.24 2.45
CA TRP A 265 3.21 9.28 2.44
C TRP A 265 3.79 10.66 2.12
N THR A 266 4.98 11.00 2.65
CA THR A 266 5.66 12.27 2.33
C THR A 266 5.95 12.39 0.83
N GLY A 267 6.46 11.32 0.20
CA GLY A 267 6.72 11.29 -1.24
C GLY A 267 5.44 11.37 -2.09
N ILE A 268 4.35 10.73 -1.67
CA ILE A 268 3.04 10.83 -2.35
C ILE A 268 2.49 12.25 -2.25
N ASN A 269 2.51 12.85 -1.05
CA ASN A 269 1.97 14.18 -0.83
C ASN A 269 2.75 15.24 -1.62
N ALA A 270 4.08 15.09 -1.74
CA ALA A 270 4.88 15.94 -2.60
C ALA A 270 4.45 15.85 -4.08
N LEU A 271 4.11 14.67 -4.58
CA LEU A 271 3.58 14.51 -5.94
C LEU A 271 2.21 15.17 -6.10
N ASP A 272 1.33 15.04 -5.10
CA ASP A 272 -0.02 15.62 -5.11
C ASP A 272 0.03 17.16 -5.09
N LEU A 273 0.92 17.74 -4.30
CA LEU A 273 1.13 19.19 -4.19
C LEU A 273 2.09 19.76 -5.26
N GLY A 274 2.66 18.91 -6.12
CA GLY A 274 3.57 19.35 -7.18
C GLY A 274 4.93 19.85 -6.69
N ILE A 275 5.37 19.42 -5.51
CA ILE A 275 6.65 19.81 -4.88
C ILE A 275 7.75 18.81 -5.24
N PRO A 276 8.93 19.27 -5.69
CA PRO A 276 10.02 18.39 -6.11
C PRO A 276 10.80 17.82 -4.90
N LEU A 277 10.20 16.86 -4.21
CA LEU A 277 10.79 16.18 -3.05
C LEU A 277 11.67 14.98 -3.46
N THR A 278 12.71 15.24 -4.23
CA THR A 278 13.49 14.19 -4.92
C THR A 278 14.27 13.31 -3.95
N LEU A 279 15.00 13.90 -3.00
CA LEU A 279 15.94 13.16 -2.14
C LEU A 279 15.21 12.18 -1.22
N ILE A 280 14.15 12.64 -0.55
CA ILE A 280 13.31 11.79 0.31
C ILE A 280 12.62 10.70 -0.52
N SER A 281 12.19 10.99 -1.75
CA SER A 281 11.59 9.99 -2.63
C SER A 281 12.58 8.89 -3.03
N GLU A 282 13.83 9.25 -3.34
CA GLU A 282 14.89 8.28 -3.63
C GLU A 282 15.27 7.45 -2.40
N ALA A 283 15.27 8.04 -1.20
CA ALA A 283 15.46 7.28 0.04
C ALA A 283 14.37 6.21 0.25
N VAL A 284 13.11 6.51 -0.08
CA VAL A 284 12.02 5.53 -0.06
C VAL A 284 12.25 4.44 -1.11
N PHE A 285 12.68 4.79 -2.32
CA PHE A 285 12.97 3.80 -3.36
C PHE A 285 14.17 2.92 -3.02
N ALA A 286 15.22 3.47 -2.41
CA ALA A 286 16.39 2.70 -1.94
C ALA A 286 15.96 1.60 -0.95
N ARG A 287 15.08 1.93 0.02
CA ARG A 287 14.49 0.93 0.92
C ARG A 287 13.68 -0.13 0.15
N CYS A 288 12.87 0.28 -0.81
CA CYS A 288 12.11 -0.67 -1.65
C CYS A 288 13.06 -1.63 -2.39
N VAL A 289 14.15 -1.12 -2.97
CA VAL A 289 15.13 -1.95 -3.68
C VAL A 289 15.84 -2.90 -2.72
N SER A 290 16.17 -2.45 -1.49
CA SER A 290 16.80 -3.30 -0.48
C SER A 290 15.95 -4.55 -0.15
N SER A 291 14.60 -4.42 -0.15
CA SER A 291 13.68 -5.52 0.15
C SER A 291 13.68 -6.65 -0.89
N PHE A 292 14.11 -6.39 -2.13
CA PHE A 292 14.24 -7.43 -3.16
C PHE A 292 15.57 -8.20 -3.05
N LYS A 293 15.91 -8.69 -1.84
CA LYS A 293 17.22 -9.29 -1.53
C LYS A 293 17.61 -10.43 -2.47
N GLU A 294 16.73 -11.41 -2.66
CA GLU A 294 17.01 -12.58 -3.52
C GLU A 294 17.29 -12.15 -4.96
N GLN A 295 16.50 -11.21 -5.49
CA GLN A 295 16.68 -10.67 -6.84
C GLN A 295 18.01 -9.91 -6.96
N ARG A 296 18.38 -9.12 -5.94
CA ARG A 296 19.68 -8.41 -5.91
C ARG A 296 20.85 -9.40 -5.90
N VAL A 297 20.77 -10.48 -5.13
CA VAL A 297 21.80 -11.53 -5.10
C VAL A 297 21.92 -12.22 -6.46
N GLN A 298 20.81 -12.61 -7.09
CA GLN A 298 20.80 -13.21 -8.43
C GLN A 298 21.35 -12.25 -9.49
N THR A 299 20.95 -10.99 -9.43
CA THR A 299 21.40 -9.94 -10.35
C THR A 299 22.89 -9.66 -10.17
N GLY A 300 23.40 -9.68 -8.93
CA GLY A 300 24.82 -9.52 -8.63
C GLY A 300 25.71 -10.58 -9.27
N LYS A 301 25.20 -11.82 -9.41
CA LYS A 301 25.91 -12.91 -10.12
C LYS A 301 25.96 -12.68 -11.64
N LEU A 302 24.89 -12.14 -12.22
CA LEU A 302 24.78 -11.89 -13.67
C LEU A 302 25.53 -10.63 -14.12
N PHE A 303 25.55 -9.61 -13.26
CA PHE A 303 26.19 -8.33 -13.52
C PHE A 303 27.32 -8.11 -12.51
N ALA A 304 28.35 -8.96 -12.59
CA ALA A 304 29.53 -8.85 -11.74
C ALA A 304 30.09 -7.41 -11.82
N ARG A 305 30.26 -6.79 -10.65
CA ARG A 305 30.84 -5.46 -10.54
C ARG A 305 32.26 -5.58 -10.04
N THR A 306 33.19 -4.92 -10.72
CA THR A 306 34.51 -4.62 -10.18
C THR A 306 34.44 -3.22 -9.60
N VAL A 307 34.51 -3.10 -8.26
CA VAL A 307 34.71 -1.81 -7.62
C VAL A 307 36.21 -1.51 -7.67
N THR A 308 36.57 -0.43 -8.34
CA THR A 308 37.95 0.07 -8.36
C THR A 308 38.12 1.14 -7.29
N PRO A 309 39.17 1.07 -6.44
CA PRO A 309 39.46 2.13 -5.48
C PRO A 309 39.56 3.49 -6.17
N VAL A 310 39.11 4.54 -5.49
CA VAL A 310 39.22 5.91 -6.03
C VAL A 310 40.67 6.40 -6.00
N GLU A 311 41.06 7.15 -7.03
CA GLU A 311 42.38 7.79 -7.11
C GLU A 311 42.43 9.02 -6.17
N GLY A 312 43.55 9.23 -5.48
CA GLY A 312 43.77 10.39 -4.58
C GLY A 312 43.95 10.00 -3.10
N GLY A 313 44.18 11.01 -2.25
CA GLY A 313 44.40 10.79 -0.82
C GLY A 313 43.10 10.46 -0.07
N LYS A 314 43.12 9.41 0.79
CA LYS A 314 41.93 9.02 1.59
C LYS A 314 41.36 10.18 2.42
N GLN A 315 42.22 11.00 3.03
CA GLN A 315 41.80 12.14 3.86
C GLN A 315 41.08 13.23 3.05
N GLU A 316 41.55 13.51 1.83
CA GLU A 316 40.93 14.48 0.94
C GLU A 316 39.52 14.02 0.55
N TRP A 317 39.36 12.73 0.25
CA TRP A 317 38.05 12.14 -0.05
C TRP A 317 37.11 12.11 1.14
N VAL A 318 37.62 11.83 2.35
CA VAL A 318 36.81 11.88 3.58
C VAL A 318 36.27 13.30 3.81
N GLU A 319 37.10 14.35 3.66
CA GLU A 319 36.62 15.73 3.81
C GLU A 319 35.64 16.12 2.69
N ALA A 320 35.91 15.72 1.44
CA ALA A 320 34.99 15.97 0.33
C ALA A 320 33.62 15.31 0.58
N LEU A 321 33.62 14.07 1.11
CA LEU A 321 32.40 13.35 1.44
C LEU A 321 31.64 13.99 2.60
N ARG A 322 32.35 14.54 3.60
CA ARG A 322 31.75 15.30 4.69
C ARG A 322 31.01 16.54 4.19
N GLN A 323 31.67 17.32 3.33
CA GLN A 323 31.09 18.53 2.72
C GLN A 323 29.90 18.19 1.84
N ALA A 324 30.01 17.12 1.05
CA ALA A 324 28.91 16.63 0.26
C ALA A 324 27.73 16.29 1.17
N LEU A 325 27.94 15.49 2.23
CA LEU A 325 26.89 15.04 3.15
C LEU A 325 26.13 16.21 3.76
N LEU A 326 26.87 17.23 4.21
CA LEU A 326 26.30 18.47 4.72
C LEU A 326 25.44 19.20 3.67
N ALA A 327 25.93 19.35 2.45
CA ALA A 327 25.20 20.01 1.37
C ALA A 327 23.91 19.26 0.98
N SER A 328 23.96 17.93 0.89
CA SER A 328 22.77 17.12 0.60
C SER A 328 21.76 17.18 1.73
N LYS A 329 22.21 17.22 2.99
CA LYS A 329 21.33 17.41 4.15
C LYS A 329 20.62 18.76 4.06
N ILE A 330 21.33 19.86 3.78
CA ILE A 330 20.71 21.19 3.55
C ILE A 330 19.60 21.12 2.50
N ILE A 331 19.86 20.42 1.38
CA ILE A 331 18.89 20.27 0.29
C ILE A 331 17.66 19.46 0.72
N SER A 332 17.88 18.35 1.43
CA SER A 332 16.79 17.51 1.97
C SER A 332 15.82 18.34 2.83
N TYR A 333 16.37 19.14 3.76
CA TYR A 333 15.56 20.00 4.62
C TYR A 333 14.87 21.10 3.83
N ALA A 334 15.56 21.73 2.87
CA ALA A 334 14.95 22.74 2.01
C ALA A 334 13.73 22.19 1.25
N GLN A 335 13.83 20.98 0.71
CA GLN A 335 12.71 20.30 0.04
C GLN A 335 11.56 20.00 1.01
N GLY A 336 11.88 19.52 2.23
CA GLY A 336 10.88 19.26 3.27
C GLY A 336 10.09 20.51 3.68
N PHE A 337 10.78 21.62 3.93
CA PHE A 337 10.13 22.90 4.28
C PHE A 337 9.35 23.51 3.11
N MET A 338 9.80 23.33 1.86
CA MET A 338 8.98 23.69 0.69
C MET A 338 7.64 22.94 0.68
N LEU A 339 7.65 21.65 1.05
CA LEU A 339 6.44 20.85 1.15
C LEU A 339 5.52 21.33 2.28
N ILE A 340 6.08 21.63 3.46
CA ILE A 340 5.32 22.16 4.60
C ILE A 340 4.64 23.48 4.25
N ARG A 341 5.36 24.39 3.57
CA ARG A 341 4.79 25.66 3.13
C ARG A 341 3.63 25.46 2.15
N GLU A 342 3.85 24.68 1.09
CA GLU A 342 2.81 24.44 0.08
C GLU A 342 1.56 23.80 0.70
N ALA A 343 1.73 22.88 1.64
CA ALA A 343 0.63 22.28 2.39
C ALA A 343 -0.07 23.30 3.29
N GLY A 344 0.68 24.12 4.02
CA GLY A 344 0.14 25.19 4.87
C GLY A 344 -0.70 26.19 4.08
N GLU A 345 -0.24 26.58 2.89
CA GLU A 345 -0.96 27.47 1.96
C GLU A 345 -2.18 26.79 1.33
N SER A 346 -2.04 25.54 0.85
CA SER A 346 -3.11 24.79 0.18
C SER A 346 -4.26 24.41 1.11
N TYR A 347 -3.96 24.13 2.39
CA TYR A 347 -4.95 23.70 3.39
C TYR A 347 -5.37 24.82 4.35
N GLY A 348 -4.74 26.00 4.30
CA GLY A 348 -5.08 27.14 5.14
C GLY A 348 -4.73 26.95 6.62
N TRP A 349 -3.61 26.27 6.92
CA TRP A 349 -3.23 25.92 8.30
C TRP A 349 -2.49 27.00 9.08
N ASP A 350 -2.10 28.11 8.44
CA ASP A 350 -1.39 29.25 9.06
C ASP A 350 -0.17 28.79 9.91
N LEU A 351 0.74 28.06 9.27
CA LEU A 351 1.89 27.42 9.92
C LEU A 351 3.01 28.41 10.21
N ASP A 352 3.61 28.31 11.39
CA ASP A 352 4.86 28.99 11.72
C ASP A 352 6.06 28.07 11.41
N TYR A 353 6.80 28.42 10.36
CA TYR A 353 7.95 27.63 9.89
C TYR A 353 9.16 27.74 10.83
N GLY A 354 9.34 28.89 11.51
CA GLY A 354 10.40 29.08 12.49
C GLY A 354 10.17 28.20 13.71
N ASN A 355 8.93 28.21 14.23
CA ASN A 355 8.53 27.31 15.31
C ASN A 355 8.60 25.85 14.89
N THR A 356 8.19 25.50 13.65
CA THR A 356 8.33 24.12 13.14
C THR A 356 9.79 23.65 13.19
N ALA A 357 10.75 24.53 12.85
CA ALA A 357 12.18 24.21 12.97
C ALA A 357 12.63 24.09 14.43
N LEU A 358 12.12 24.94 15.32
CA LEU A 358 12.35 24.84 16.78
C LEU A 358 11.95 23.47 17.31
N LEU A 359 10.79 22.93 16.89
CA LEU A 359 10.29 21.63 17.36
C LEU A 359 11.28 20.49 17.11
N TRP A 360 12.14 20.61 16.10
CA TRP A 360 13.06 19.54 15.72
C TRP A 360 14.46 19.68 16.32
N ARG A 361 14.75 20.78 17.03
CA ARG A 361 16.12 21.05 17.53
C ARG A 361 16.62 20.01 18.51
N GLU A 362 15.74 19.55 19.41
CA GLU A 362 16.04 18.50 20.40
C GLU A 362 14.93 17.44 20.44
N GLY A 363 15.21 16.31 21.10
CA GLY A 363 14.26 15.23 21.35
C GLY A 363 13.94 14.35 20.13
N CYS A 364 13.81 14.92 18.93
CA CYS A 364 13.48 14.17 17.72
C CYS A 364 14.68 13.37 17.16
N ILE A 365 14.44 12.49 16.18
CA ILE A 365 15.49 11.67 15.54
C ILE A 365 16.41 12.52 14.66
N ILE A 366 15.87 13.54 13.98
CA ILE A 366 16.63 14.41 13.07
C ILE A 366 17.29 15.61 13.77
N ARG A 367 17.34 15.58 15.11
CA ARG A 367 17.93 16.66 15.93
C ARG A 367 19.37 16.91 15.54
N SER A 368 19.72 18.18 15.39
CA SER A 368 21.04 18.61 14.92
C SER A 368 21.27 20.10 15.16
N ALA A 369 22.55 20.48 15.32
CA ALA A 369 22.95 21.89 15.41
C ALA A 369 22.50 22.70 14.17
N PHE A 370 22.33 22.02 13.03
CA PHE A 370 21.89 22.57 11.76
C PHE A 370 20.50 23.24 11.81
N LEU A 371 19.59 22.74 12.66
CA LEU A 371 18.21 23.23 12.74
C LEU A 371 18.11 24.65 13.30
N SER A 372 19.07 25.08 14.13
CA SER A 372 19.16 26.46 14.60
C SER A 372 19.32 27.45 13.44
N ASN A 373 20.15 27.10 12.44
CA ASN A 373 20.33 27.93 11.25
C ASN A 373 19.05 28.05 10.41
N ILE A 374 18.22 27.01 10.39
CA ILE A 374 16.92 27.02 9.68
C ILE A 374 15.94 27.96 10.40
N ARG A 375 15.83 27.83 11.73
CA ARG A 375 15.01 28.72 12.54
C ARG A 375 15.40 30.17 12.31
N ASP A 376 16.68 30.51 12.49
CA ASP A 376 17.16 31.88 12.37
C ASP A 376 16.87 32.46 10.97
N ALA A 377 16.96 31.63 9.92
CA ALA A 377 16.61 32.05 8.57
C ALA A 377 15.12 32.40 8.40
N TYR A 378 14.22 31.62 9.02
CA TYR A 378 12.78 31.90 9.00
C TYR A 378 12.36 33.01 9.96
N GLU A 379 13.04 33.17 11.10
CA GLU A 379 12.80 34.27 12.04
C GLU A 379 13.14 35.62 11.40
N ASN A 380 14.25 35.71 10.66
CA ASN A 380 14.62 36.90 9.92
C ASN A 380 13.72 37.19 8.70
N ASN A 381 13.08 36.16 8.12
CA ASN A 381 12.15 36.33 7.01
C ASN A 381 11.10 35.21 6.98
N PRO A 382 9.92 35.43 7.59
CA PRO A 382 8.87 34.41 7.71
C PRO A 382 8.30 33.92 6.37
N ARG A 383 8.47 34.68 5.28
CA ARG A 383 8.04 34.32 3.91
C ARG A 383 9.19 33.82 3.04
N PHE A 384 10.17 33.16 3.65
CA PHE A 384 11.36 32.67 2.96
C PHE A 384 11.00 31.75 1.77
N GLY A 385 11.47 32.12 0.58
CA GLY A 385 11.12 31.44 -0.68
C GLY A 385 11.67 30.02 -0.81
N VAL A 386 12.96 29.83 -0.55
CA VAL A 386 13.65 28.53 -0.51
C VAL A 386 14.82 28.67 0.45
N LEU A 387 14.96 27.75 1.40
CA LEU A 387 16.02 27.70 2.43
C LEU A 387 17.44 27.95 1.89
N GLY A 388 17.75 27.48 0.67
CA GLY A 388 19.05 27.67 0.01
C GLY A 388 19.44 29.12 -0.31
N TYR A 389 18.53 30.09 -0.24
CA TYR A 389 18.84 31.51 -0.46
C TYR A 389 19.33 32.23 0.81
N GLY A 390 19.32 31.58 1.98
CA GLY A 390 19.74 32.21 3.24
C GLY A 390 21.24 32.50 3.22
N SER A 391 21.66 33.68 3.68
CA SER A 391 23.07 34.10 3.68
C SER A 391 24.00 33.12 4.41
N VAL A 392 23.47 32.42 5.42
CA VAL A 392 24.16 31.34 6.14
C VAL A 392 24.36 30.11 5.24
N PHE A 393 23.34 29.70 4.48
CA PHE A 393 23.41 28.52 3.61
C PHE A 393 24.25 28.74 2.35
N GLN A 394 24.26 29.96 1.81
CA GLN A 394 25.11 30.33 0.67
C GLN A 394 26.62 30.11 0.96
N LYS A 395 27.05 30.30 2.21
CA LYS A 395 28.45 30.07 2.63
C LYS A 395 28.85 28.59 2.50
N TYR A 396 27.93 27.66 2.76
CA TYR A 396 28.19 26.22 2.63
C TYR A 396 28.26 25.80 1.16
N PHE A 397 27.38 26.32 0.31
CA PHE A 397 27.41 26.03 -1.13
C PHE A 397 28.60 26.69 -1.86
N GLY A 398 29.05 27.87 -1.40
CA GLY A 398 30.21 28.58 -1.98
C GLY A 398 31.57 27.96 -1.65
N LYS A 399 31.64 27.06 -0.66
CA LYS A 399 32.86 26.35 -0.23
C LYS A 399 33.00 24.93 -0.78
N LEU A 400 32.04 24.44 -1.57
CA LEU A 400 32.11 23.09 -2.14
C LEU A 400 33.31 22.99 -3.11
N PRO A 401 34.34 22.17 -2.83
CA PRO A 401 35.45 22.02 -3.76
C PRO A 401 34.99 21.37 -5.07
N ALA A 402 35.69 21.63 -6.17
CA ALA A 402 35.47 20.97 -7.46
C ALA A 402 35.47 19.41 -7.35
N GLY A 403 36.07 18.88 -6.27
CA GLY A 403 36.04 17.48 -5.87
C GLY A 403 34.64 16.90 -5.62
N VAL A 404 33.62 17.67 -5.23
CA VAL A 404 32.24 17.17 -5.05
C VAL A 404 31.58 16.87 -6.41
N ALA A 405 31.88 17.69 -7.42
CA ALA A 405 31.50 17.41 -8.79
C ALA A 405 32.27 16.20 -9.37
N GLN A 406 33.52 16.01 -8.94
CA GLN A 406 34.31 14.81 -9.26
C GLN A 406 33.81 13.56 -8.52
N GLY A 407 33.33 13.66 -7.28
CA GLY A 407 32.75 12.54 -6.53
C GLY A 407 31.53 11.96 -7.24
N GLY A 408 30.57 12.82 -7.64
CA GLY A 408 29.44 12.44 -8.51
C GLY A 408 29.88 11.81 -9.84
N CYS A 409 30.89 12.40 -10.50
CA CYS A 409 31.44 11.87 -11.75
C CYS A 409 32.22 10.55 -11.57
N GLN A 410 32.93 10.35 -10.46
CA GLN A 410 33.72 9.14 -10.17
C GLN A 410 32.85 8.00 -9.60
N GLY A 411 31.80 8.30 -8.84
CA GLY A 411 30.75 7.33 -8.50
C GLY A 411 30.07 6.75 -9.75
N GLY A 412 29.85 7.61 -10.76
CA GLY A 412 29.43 7.20 -12.10
C GLY A 412 30.47 6.33 -12.84
N ARG A 413 31.78 6.56 -12.64
CA ARG A 413 32.86 5.72 -13.19
C ARG A 413 32.98 4.37 -12.48
N MET A 414 32.70 4.30 -11.17
CA MET A 414 32.70 3.05 -10.39
C MET A 414 31.52 2.10 -10.71
N ARG A 415 30.57 2.49 -11.58
CA ARG A 415 29.35 1.73 -11.93
C ARG A 415 28.58 1.23 -10.69
N HIS A 416 28.66 1.97 -9.58
CA HIS A 416 28.07 1.59 -8.31
C HIS A 416 26.60 2.06 -8.25
N PRO A 417 25.63 1.21 -7.83
CA PRO A 417 24.19 1.49 -7.96
C PRO A 417 23.67 2.54 -6.97
N TYR A 418 24.45 2.87 -5.93
CA TYR A 418 24.05 3.76 -4.84
C TYR A 418 25.05 4.87 -4.55
N ALA A 419 26.18 4.93 -5.26
CA ALA A 419 27.13 6.01 -5.04
C ALA A 419 26.58 7.27 -5.72
N LEU A 420 25.97 8.16 -4.92
CA LEU A 420 25.65 9.55 -5.25
C LEU A 420 24.32 9.83 -5.98
N HIS A 421 23.26 9.05 -5.73
CA HIS A 421 21.92 9.43 -6.21
C HIS A 421 21.36 10.62 -5.40
N GLY A 422 21.45 10.59 -4.07
CA GLY A 422 21.07 11.74 -3.23
C GLY A 422 21.96 12.97 -3.45
N PHE A 423 23.25 12.74 -3.76
CA PHE A 423 24.23 13.79 -4.03
C PHE A 423 24.13 14.39 -5.45
N GLY A 424 23.88 13.56 -6.48
CA GLY A 424 23.94 13.95 -7.89
C GLY A 424 22.71 14.72 -8.39
N ASP A 425 21.51 14.40 -7.91
CA ASP A 425 20.26 14.92 -8.51
C ASP A 425 20.04 16.42 -8.31
N TYR A 426 20.70 17.06 -7.33
CA TYR A 426 20.47 18.48 -7.04
C TYR A 426 21.75 19.33 -6.91
N VAL A 427 22.84 18.81 -6.32
CA VAL A 427 24.11 19.55 -6.21
C VAL A 427 24.73 19.79 -7.59
N LEU A 428 24.68 18.79 -8.47
CA LEU A 428 25.24 18.86 -9.83
C LEU A 428 24.26 19.40 -10.89
N GLY A 429 22.95 19.19 -10.72
CA GLY A 429 21.97 19.41 -11.79
C GLY A 429 21.41 20.83 -11.94
N ARG A 430 21.43 21.68 -10.90
CA ARG A 430 20.72 22.98 -10.94
C ARG A 430 21.37 24.18 -10.25
N LEU A 431 22.30 23.98 -9.32
CA LEU A 431 22.89 25.09 -8.55
C LEU A 431 24.14 25.69 -9.21
N HIS A 432 24.82 24.97 -10.09
CA HIS A 432 26.10 25.41 -10.65
C HIS A 432 26.00 26.18 -11.97
N ASP A 433 24.82 26.23 -12.59
CA ASP A 433 24.67 26.81 -13.92
C ASP A 433 23.90 28.14 -13.84
N ARG A 434 24.66 29.22 -13.59
CA ARG A 434 24.15 30.60 -13.45
C ARG A 434 23.35 31.08 -14.66
N THR A 435 23.50 30.46 -15.83
CA THR A 435 22.79 30.80 -17.07
C THR A 435 21.48 30.04 -17.27
N SER A 436 21.33 28.81 -16.75
CA SER A 436 20.10 27.99 -16.93
C SER A 436 19.12 28.06 -15.75
N ALA A 437 19.54 28.56 -14.58
CA ALA A 437 18.65 28.81 -13.44
C ALA A 437 17.63 29.95 -13.70
N CYS A 438 17.99 30.96 -14.50
CA CYS A 438 17.08 32.06 -14.89
C CYS A 438 16.13 31.69 -16.05
N GLN A 439 16.42 30.62 -16.78
CA GLN A 439 15.58 30.09 -17.86
C GLN A 439 15.55 28.55 -17.81
N PRO A 440 14.67 27.94 -17.01
CA PRO A 440 14.54 26.50 -17.01
C PRO A 440 14.16 26.01 -18.42
N LEU A 441 14.72 24.86 -18.83
CA LEU A 441 14.33 24.11 -20.06
C LEU A 441 12.82 23.77 -20.12
N ALA A 442 12.07 24.09 -19.08
CA ALA A 442 10.61 24.24 -19.11
C ALA A 442 10.13 25.11 -20.29
N GLY A 443 10.91 26.09 -20.76
CA GLY A 443 10.63 26.85 -21.97
C GLY A 443 10.46 25.93 -23.19
N THR A 444 11.39 25.00 -23.39
CA THR A 444 11.37 24.00 -24.48
C THR A 444 10.24 23.00 -24.29
N ALA A 445 10.01 22.51 -23.06
CA ALA A 445 8.87 21.62 -22.77
C ALA A 445 7.50 22.31 -22.99
N ARG A 446 7.39 23.60 -22.64
CA ARG A 446 6.20 24.43 -22.90
C ARG A 446 6.05 24.77 -24.37
N LEU A 447 7.15 25.03 -25.10
CA LEU A 447 7.16 25.23 -26.56
C LEU A 447 6.73 23.96 -27.28
N LEU A 448 7.22 22.79 -26.88
CA LEU A 448 6.79 21.49 -27.39
C LEU A 448 5.29 21.27 -27.11
N ARG A 449 4.82 21.57 -25.89
CA ARG A 449 3.39 21.49 -25.54
C ARG A 449 2.54 22.51 -26.31
N ARG A 450 3.02 23.74 -26.53
CA ARG A 450 2.32 24.82 -27.24
C ARG A 450 2.29 24.61 -28.75
N ALA A 451 3.37 24.11 -29.34
CA ALA A 451 3.43 23.66 -30.73
C ALA A 451 2.46 22.50 -30.96
N HIS A 452 2.37 21.56 -30.00
CA HIS A 452 1.42 20.45 -30.03
C HIS A 452 -0.05 20.87 -29.84
N LEU A 453 -0.32 21.93 -29.08
CA LEU A 453 -1.70 22.44 -28.88
C LEU A 453 -2.16 23.40 -29.99
N ARG A 454 -1.26 24.18 -30.62
CA ARG A 454 -1.61 25.08 -31.73
C ARG A 454 -1.98 24.34 -33.02
N THR A 455 -1.54 23.11 -33.20
CA THR A 455 -1.93 22.25 -34.34
C THR A 455 -3.35 21.68 -34.21
N HIS A 456 -4.02 21.83 -33.07
CA HIS A 456 -5.42 21.45 -32.86
C HIS A 456 -6.30 22.68 -32.59
N ARG A 457 -6.89 23.26 -33.66
CA ARG A 457 -7.87 24.35 -33.56
C ARG A 457 -9.10 23.91 -32.76
N GLN A 458 -9.26 24.41 -31.53
CA GLN A 458 -10.53 24.95 -31.03
C GLN A 458 -10.32 25.77 -29.74
N THR A 459 -10.70 27.05 -29.83
CA THR A 459 -10.94 28.02 -28.73
C THR A 459 -9.84 28.20 -27.68
N ALA A 460 -8.71 28.78 -28.09
CA ALA A 460 -7.89 29.55 -27.15
C ALA A 460 -8.66 30.83 -26.79
N ARG A 461 -9.22 30.92 -25.57
CA ARG A 461 -9.54 32.22 -24.97
C ARG A 461 -8.29 33.08 -25.06
N ARG A 462 -8.44 34.31 -25.59
CA ARG A 462 -7.39 35.33 -25.56
C ARG A 462 -7.05 35.60 -24.10
N VAL A 463 -5.97 35.01 -23.60
CA VAL A 463 -5.26 35.57 -22.46
C VAL A 463 -4.45 36.74 -23.03
N PHE A 464 -4.82 37.96 -22.63
CA PHE A 464 -4.21 39.19 -23.09
C PHE A 464 -2.71 39.28 -22.70
N PRO A 465 -1.87 40.03 -23.44
CA PRO A 465 -0.43 40.08 -23.21
C PRO A 465 0.01 40.81 -21.93
N TYR A 466 -0.92 41.30 -21.10
CA TYR A 466 -0.59 42.16 -19.96
C TYR A 466 -0.12 41.39 -18.70
N GLN A 467 -0.14 40.05 -18.71
CA GLN A 467 0.29 39.24 -17.56
C GLN A 467 1.69 38.64 -17.71
N LEU A 468 2.53 39.21 -18.59
CA LEU A 468 3.91 38.80 -18.78
C LEU A 468 4.82 40.02 -18.56
N ASP A 469 5.49 39.99 -17.41
CA ASP A 469 6.54 40.89 -16.91
C ASP A 469 6.16 42.35 -16.60
N GLY A 470 6.40 42.70 -15.34
CA GLY A 470 6.59 44.08 -14.93
C GLY A 470 7.77 44.69 -15.71
N GLN A 471 7.55 45.90 -16.21
CA GLN A 471 8.44 46.73 -17.03
C GLN A 471 8.51 46.37 -18.52
N GLY A 472 7.77 47.17 -19.29
CA GLY A 472 7.68 47.06 -20.75
C GLY A 472 8.97 47.43 -21.48
N ARG A 473 9.35 46.58 -22.43
CA ARG A 473 10.04 46.98 -23.66
C ARG A 473 9.39 46.27 -24.85
N ARG A 474 8.91 47.05 -25.83
CA ARG A 474 8.30 46.58 -27.08
C ARG A 474 9.40 46.15 -28.06
N TYR A 475 9.34 44.91 -28.55
CA TYR A 475 9.99 44.53 -29.81
C TYR A 475 8.95 44.46 -30.93
N ARG A 476 9.17 45.19 -32.02
CA ARG A 476 8.40 45.11 -33.27
C ARG A 476 8.92 43.95 -34.10
N PHE A 477 8.03 43.07 -34.54
CA PHE A 477 8.25 42.17 -35.66
C PHE A 477 7.29 42.58 -36.77
N ASP A 478 7.76 43.50 -37.62
CA ASP A 478 7.19 43.74 -38.95
C ASP A 478 7.81 42.74 -39.93
N ASN A 479 7.00 42.30 -40.90
CA ASN A 479 7.33 41.42 -42.03
C ASN A 479 7.15 39.91 -41.83
N LEU A 480 5.92 39.46 -42.05
CA LEU A 480 5.65 38.28 -42.90
C LEU A 480 4.16 38.28 -43.30
N ARG A 481 3.89 38.80 -44.50
CA ARG A 481 2.58 38.86 -45.13
C ARG A 481 2.68 38.20 -46.50
N TYR A 482 1.74 37.28 -46.75
CA TYR A 482 1.29 36.69 -48.03
C TYR A 482 2.11 35.58 -48.69
N LEU A 483 1.46 34.42 -48.88
CA LEU A 483 0.94 33.98 -50.20
C LEU A 483 0.11 32.68 -50.10
N ILE A 484 -1.09 32.73 -50.69
CA ILE A 484 -1.85 31.70 -51.46
C ILE A 484 -3.37 31.72 -51.12
N PRO A 485 -4.27 31.73 -52.13
CA PRO A 485 -5.64 32.24 -52.05
C PRO A 485 -6.70 31.17 -51.79
N LEU A 486 -7.83 31.57 -51.17
CA LEU A 486 -9.01 30.74 -50.94
C LEU A 486 -9.98 30.81 -52.14
N PRO A 487 -10.61 29.70 -52.59
CA PRO A 487 -11.69 29.77 -53.58
C PRO A 487 -13.03 30.15 -52.94
N LYS A 488 -13.83 30.89 -53.71
CA LYS A 488 -15.17 31.41 -53.40
C LYS A 488 -16.21 30.28 -53.28
N CYS A 489 -16.99 30.27 -52.20
CA CYS A 489 -18.24 29.50 -52.11
C CYS A 489 -19.39 30.21 -52.83
N ARG A 490 -20.12 29.48 -53.68
CA ARG A 490 -21.51 29.78 -54.06
C ARG A 490 -22.47 28.88 -53.28
N PRO A 491 -23.70 29.33 -52.97
CA PRO A 491 -24.66 28.57 -52.19
C PRO A 491 -25.56 27.72 -53.10
N ASN A 492 -25.81 26.45 -52.75
CA ASN A 492 -27.20 25.97 -52.62
C ASN A 492 -27.35 24.51 -52.13
N ARG A 493 -28.52 24.31 -51.52
CA ARG A 493 -29.32 23.08 -51.35
C ARG A 493 -28.94 22.09 -50.23
N SER A 494 -29.66 22.30 -49.12
CA SER A 494 -30.47 21.30 -48.41
C SER A 494 -30.39 19.87 -48.93
N ASP A 495 -29.88 18.96 -48.10
CA ASP A 495 -30.61 17.77 -47.66
C ASP A 495 -29.94 17.16 -46.42
N GLY A 496 -30.76 16.61 -45.52
CA GLY A 496 -30.46 16.41 -44.11
C GLY A 496 -29.35 15.42 -43.78
N ILE A 497 -28.32 15.88 -43.06
CA ILE A 497 -27.44 15.04 -42.25
C ILE A 497 -27.07 15.79 -40.96
N CYS A 498 -27.95 15.77 -39.98
CA CYS A 498 -27.64 16.18 -38.62
C CYS A 498 -28.05 15.05 -37.67
N PHE A 499 -27.10 14.20 -37.24
CA PHE A 499 -27.06 13.47 -35.95
C PHE A 499 -25.87 12.48 -35.83
N ALA A 500 -25.07 12.24 -36.88
CA ALA A 500 -23.95 11.28 -36.86
C ALA A 500 -22.59 11.82 -36.37
N GLY A 501 -22.37 13.14 -36.35
CA GLY A 501 -21.05 13.74 -36.13
C GLY A 501 -20.47 13.57 -34.73
N ASN A 502 -21.31 13.50 -33.69
CA ASN A 502 -20.85 13.54 -32.30
C ASN A 502 -20.37 12.19 -31.73
N ARG A 503 -20.76 11.04 -32.33
CA ARG A 503 -20.32 9.71 -31.87
C ARG A 503 -18.88 9.41 -32.30
N LYS A 504 -18.50 9.77 -33.53
CA LYS A 504 -17.15 9.57 -34.07
C LYS A 504 -16.09 10.40 -33.34
N MET A 505 -16.47 11.54 -32.77
CA MET A 505 -15.55 12.43 -32.06
C MET A 505 -14.94 11.82 -30.80
N PHE A 506 -15.73 11.15 -29.94
CA PHE A 506 -15.21 10.53 -28.71
C PHE A 506 -14.32 9.31 -29.01
N GLN A 507 -14.71 8.50 -29.99
CA GLN A 507 -13.90 7.38 -30.46
C GLN A 507 -12.58 7.87 -31.07
N TRP A 508 -12.63 8.94 -31.88
CA TRP A 508 -11.44 9.55 -32.46
C TRP A 508 -10.52 10.12 -31.38
N LEU A 509 -11.05 10.81 -30.38
CA LEU A 509 -10.26 11.30 -29.24
C LEU A 509 -9.57 10.14 -28.49
N TYR A 510 -10.30 9.05 -28.25
CA TYR A 510 -9.73 7.85 -27.63
C TYR A 510 -8.59 7.25 -28.47
N ASP A 511 -8.76 7.17 -29.79
CA ASP A 511 -7.72 6.67 -30.70
C ASP A 511 -6.48 7.58 -30.72
N VAL A 512 -6.68 8.90 -30.69
CA VAL A 512 -5.60 9.89 -30.63
C VAL A 512 -4.82 9.77 -29.31
N LEU A 513 -5.51 9.56 -28.18
CA LEU A 513 -4.84 9.32 -26.89
C LEU A 513 -3.92 8.08 -26.97
N TRP A 514 -4.31 7.04 -27.69
CA TRP A 514 -3.49 5.85 -27.94
C TRP A 514 -2.28 6.06 -28.87
N LEU A 515 -2.16 7.20 -29.54
CA LEU A 515 -0.92 7.57 -30.23
C LEU A 515 0.15 8.02 -29.23
N LEU A 516 -0.26 8.67 -28.13
CA LEU A 516 0.65 9.25 -27.12
C LEU A 516 0.87 8.32 -25.92
N ALA A 517 -0.16 7.62 -25.47
CA ALA A 517 -0.13 6.73 -24.30
C ALA A 517 1.03 5.70 -24.33
N PRO A 518 1.38 5.06 -25.46
CA PRO A 518 2.48 4.11 -25.55
C PRO A 518 3.82 4.61 -25.02
N ILE A 519 4.14 5.89 -25.24
CA ILE A 519 5.42 6.49 -24.83
C ILE A 519 5.52 6.49 -23.30
N TRP A 520 4.44 6.89 -22.64
CA TRP A 520 4.36 6.94 -21.18
C TRP A 520 4.25 5.56 -20.56
N ILE A 521 3.48 4.65 -21.17
CA ILE A 521 3.33 3.28 -20.69
C ILE A 521 4.65 2.52 -20.81
N ARG A 522 5.40 2.69 -21.90
CA ARG A 522 6.72 2.07 -22.06
C ARG A 522 7.71 2.58 -21.02
N ARG A 523 7.74 3.89 -20.77
CA ARG A 523 8.54 4.48 -19.68
C ARG A 523 8.13 3.95 -18.31
N TYR A 524 6.83 3.80 -18.06
CA TYR A 524 6.31 3.25 -16.81
C TYR A 524 6.72 1.78 -16.62
N LEU A 525 6.56 0.93 -17.65
CA LEU A 525 6.98 -0.47 -17.60
C LEU A 525 8.50 -0.59 -17.46
N ASP A 526 9.27 0.27 -18.11
CA ASP A 526 10.73 0.31 -18.00
C ASP A 526 11.15 0.69 -16.57
N LYS A 527 10.55 1.73 -15.99
CA LYS A 527 10.75 2.11 -14.59
C LYS A 527 10.36 0.98 -13.63
N ARG A 528 9.20 0.36 -13.84
CA ARG A 528 8.69 -0.74 -13.01
C ARG A 528 9.50 -2.03 -13.15
N SER A 529 10.09 -2.25 -14.32
CA SER A 529 10.97 -3.39 -14.55
C SER A 529 12.29 -3.33 -13.78
N GLY A 530 12.67 -2.14 -13.28
CA GLY A 530 13.81 -1.99 -12.38
C GLY A 530 13.61 -2.66 -11.01
N SER A 531 12.37 -2.69 -10.49
CA SER A 531 12.02 -3.34 -9.21
C SER A 531 11.35 -4.70 -9.37
N ALA A 532 10.88 -5.05 -10.56
CA ALA A 532 10.27 -6.34 -10.87
C ALA A 532 10.61 -6.75 -12.33
N PRO A 533 11.74 -7.44 -12.56
CA PRO A 533 12.27 -7.73 -13.89
C PRO A 533 11.28 -8.43 -14.84
N ALA A 534 10.36 -9.22 -14.28
CA ALA A 534 9.33 -9.93 -15.02
C ALA A 534 8.37 -9.00 -15.82
N TYR A 535 8.31 -7.70 -15.51
CA TYR A 535 7.58 -6.70 -16.32
C TYR A 535 8.26 -6.33 -17.64
N ARG A 536 9.57 -6.59 -17.78
CA ARG A 536 10.32 -6.38 -19.04
C ARG A 536 10.27 -7.60 -19.93
N ALA A 537 10.22 -8.79 -19.35
CA ALA A 537 10.04 -10.03 -20.08
C ALA A 537 8.76 -9.93 -20.93
N HIS A 538 8.86 -10.28 -22.22
CA HIS A 538 7.72 -10.28 -23.15
C HIS A 538 6.97 -8.94 -23.29
N ARG A 539 7.53 -7.80 -22.84
CA ARG A 539 6.83 -6.50 -22.86
C ARG A 539 6.37 -6.10 -24.26
N ASP A 540 7.12 -6.52 -25.28
CA ASP A 540 6.89 -6.17 -26.68
C ASP A 540 5.57 -6.74 -27.22
N GLU A 541 5.07 -7.84 -26.64
CA GLU A 541 3.73 -8.40 -26.92
C GLU A 541 2.65 -7.31 -26.70
N ARG A 542 2.82 -6.47 -25.67
CA ARG A 542 1.86 -5.40 -25.31
C ARG A 542 1.82 -4.22 -26.29
N PHE A 543 2.89 -4.05 -27.07
CA PHE A 543 3.08 -2.90 -27.97
C PHE A 543 2.96 -3.29 -29.45
N GLY A 544 2.30 -4.42 -29.74
CA GLY A 544 2.04 -4.88 -31.10
C GLY A 544 3.31 -5.21 -31.88
N LYS A 545 4.30 -5.85 -31.24
CA LYS A 545 5.29 -6.61 -32.01
C LYS A 545 4.67 -7.94 -32.46
N PRO A 546 5.09 -8.48 -33.63
CA PRO A 546 4.65 -9.81 -34.07
C PRO A 546 4.91 -10.87 -33.01
N TYR A 547 3.92 -11.71 -32.77
CA TYR A 547 4.01 -12.80 -31.82
C TYR A 547 4.78 -13.96 -32.42
N PRO A 548 5.80 -14.51 -31.75
CA PRO A 548 6.49 -15.70 -32.23
C PRO A 548 5.58 -16.91 -32.10
N ASN A 549 5.42 -17.66 -33.20
CA ASN A 549 4.63 -18.88 -33.31
C ASN A 549 3.22 -18.73 -32.69
N PRO A 550 2.38 -17.81 -33.20
CA PRO A 550 1.07 -17.54 -32.61
C PRO A 550 0.19 -18.76 -32.80
N VAL A 551 -0.46 -19.18 -31.71
CA VAL A 551 -1.47 -20.25 -31.79
C VAL A 551 -2.70 -19.72 -32.53
N THR A 552 -3.24 -20.51 -33.47
CA THR A 552 -4.40 -20.12 -34.29
C THR A 552 -5.61 -20.99 -34.03
N GLY A 553 -6.82 -20.46 -34.28
CA GLY A 553 -8.07 -21.18 -34.04
C GLY A 553 -8.35 -21.44 -32.55
N ALA A 554 -7.68 -20.72 -31.66
CA ALA A 554 -7.72 -20.97 -30.23
C ALA A 554 -9.01 -20.47 -29.55
N VAL A 555 -9.36 -21.11 -28.44
CA VAL A 555 -10.20 -20.51 -27.40
C VAL A 555 -9.34 -19.48 -26.68
N TRP A 556 -9.69 -18.19 -26.79
CA TRP A 556 -8.93 -17.12 -26.17
C TRP A 556 -9.59 -16.65 -24.87
N ILE A 557 -8.87 -16.74 -23.75
CA ILE A 557 -9.30 -16.24 -22.44
C ILE A 557 -8.37 -15.10 -21.99
N HIS A 558 -8.95 -13.98 -21.59
CA HIS A 558 -8.25 -12.86 -20.98
C HIS A 558 -8.57 -12.76 -19.47
N ALA A 559 -7.55 -12.90 -18.64
CA ALA A 559 -7.62 -12.75 -17.18
C ALA A 559 -6.45 -11.88 -16.69
N VAL A 560 -6.75 -10.73 -16.08
CA VAL A 560 -5.73 -9.70 -15.76
C VAL A 560 -4.88 -10.09 -14.56
N SER A 561 -5.52 -10.70 -13.55
CA SER A 561 -4.98 -10.95 -12.22
C SER A 561 -4.92 -12.44 -11.86
N VAL A 562 -4.15 -12.79 -10.82
CA VAL A 562 -4.08 -14.16 -10.26
C VAL A 562 -5.47 -14.68 -9.86
N GLY A 563 -6.30 -13.80 -9.28
CA GLY A 563 -7.65 -14.13 -8.84
C GLY A 563 -8.58 -14.46 -10.01
N GLU A 564 -8.52 -13.68 -11.10
CA GLU A 564 -9.28 -13.96 -12.32
C GLU A 564 -8.79 -15.21 -13.04
N THR A 565 -7.47 -15.43 -13.11
CA THR A 565 -6.90 -16.64 -13.72
C THR A 565 -7.40 -17.89 -13.01
N ARG A 566 -7.48 -17.88 -11.67
CA ARG A 566 -8.05 -18.97 -10.89
C ARG A 566 -9.56 -19.10 -11.11
N ALA A 567 -10.31 -18.00 -11.11
CA ALA A 567 -11.74 -18.00 -11.37
C ALA A 567 -12.12 -18.48 -12.79
N ALA A 568 -11.20 -18.40 -13.75
CA ALA A 568 -11.41 -18.91 -15.11
C ALA A 568 -11.26 -20.44 -15.23
N GLN A 569 -10.66 -21.14 -14.25
CA GLN A 569 -10.41 -22.58 -14.36
C GLN A 569 -11.66 -23.42 -14.63
N PRO A 570 -12.79 -23.24 -13.91
CA PRO A 570 -13.96 -24.08 -14.15
C PRO A 570 -14.55 -23.82 -15.54
N LEU A 571 -14.57 -22.57 -15.97
CA LEU A 571 -15.01 -22.19 -17.32
C LEU A 571 -14.12 -22.83 -18.40
N ILE A 572 -12.79 -22.78 -18.24
CA ILE A 572 -11.86 -23.36 -19.22
C ILE A 572 -12.06 -24.87 -19.33
N ARG A 573 -12.31 -25.56 -18.22
CA ARG A 573 -12.63 -27.00 -18.21
C ARG A 573 -13.86 -27.30 -19.07
N GLU A 574 -14.94 -26.56 -18.86
CA GLU A 574 -16.20 -26.71 -19.60
C GLU A 574 -16.08 -26.35 -21.09
N LEU A 575 -15.26 -25.36 -21.42
CA LEU A 575 -14.96 -24.97 -22.79
C LEU A 575 -14.12 -26.03 -23.51
N ARG A 576 -13.13 -26.64 -22.85
CA ARG A 576 -12.34 -27.74 -23.43
C ARG A 576 -13.19 -28.96 -23.77
N GLN A 577 -14.20 -29.26 -22.95
CA GLN A 577 -15.13 -30.36 -23.26
C GLN A 577 -15.98 -30.06 -24.50
N ARG A 578 -16.40 -28.80 -24.69
CA ARG A 578 -17.24 -28.37 -25.82
C ARG A 578 -16.45 -28.08 -27.10
N PHE A 579 -15.17 -27.76 -26.97
CA PHE A 579 -14.25 -27.45 -28.06
C PHE A 579 -12.93 -28.23 -27.90
N PRO A 580 -12.96 -29.58 -27.99
CA PRO A 580 -11.82 -30.43 -27.66
C PRO A 580 -10.60 -30.23 -28.56
N ASP A 581 -10.83 -29.89 -29.83
CA ASP A 581 -9.76 -29.69 -30.82
C ASP A 581 -9.18 -28.28 -30.83
N ALA A 582 -9.76 -27.35 -30.06
CA ALA A 582 -9.35 -25.96 -30.06
C ALA A 582 -8.20 -25.74 -29.05
N PRO A 583 -7.05 -25.21 -29.49
CA PRO A 583 -5.96 -24.91 -28.56
C PRO A 583 -6.34 -23.76 -27.61
N LEU A 584 -5.66 -23.66 -26.46
CA LEU A 584 -5.95 -22.62 -25.47
C LEU A 584 -4.95 -21.45 -25.57
N LEU A 585 -5.47 -20.24 -25.74
CA LEU A 585 -4.71 -18.98 -25.68
C LEU A 585 -5.10 -18.22 -24.41
N MET A 586 -4.14 -18.02 -23.53
CA MET A 586 -4.32 -17.29 -22.28
C MET A 586 -3.62 -15.93 -22.38
N THR A 587 -4.33 -14.83 -22.15
CA THR A 587 -3.71 -13.49 -22.10
C THR A 587 -3.86 -12.79 -20.76
N GLN A 588 -2.79 -12.11 -20.32
CA GLN A 588 -2.70 -11.45 -19.02
C GLN A 588 -2.21 -10.01 -19.16
N MET A 589 -2.25 -9.28 -18.04
CA MET A 589 -1.63 -7.95 -17.92
C MET A 589 -0.59 -7.85 -16.79
N THR A 590 -0.44 -8.89 -15.97
CA THR A 590 0.50 -8.93 -14.85
C THR A 590 1.45 -10.13 -14.95
N PRO A 591 2.72 -10.02 -14.54
CA PRO A 591 3.64 -11.15 -14.55
C PRO A 591 3.19 -12.32 -13.67
N THR A 592 2.70 -12.04 -12.46
CA THR A 592 2.19 -13.06 -11.53
C THR A 592 0.94 -13.75 -12.07
N GLY A 593 0.06 -13.02 -12.76
CA GLY A 593 -1.08 -13.60 -13.47
C GLY A 593 -0.64 -14.56 -14.58
N ARG A 594 0.41 -14.19 -15.34
CA ARG A 594 0.97 -15.03 -16.42
C ARG A 594 1.61 -16.30 -15.89
N GLU A 595 2.44 -16.18 -14.85
CA GLU A 595 3.05 -17.32 -14.18
C GLU A 595 1.99 -18.27 -13.63
N THR A 596 0.96 -17.74 -12.97
CA THR A 596 -0.17 -18.54 -12.49
C THR A 596 -0.87 -19.27 -13.65
N ALA A 597 -1.06 -18.60 -14.80
CA ALA A 597 -1.68 -19.23 -15.97
C ALA A 597 -0.80 -20.36 -16.55
N GLN A 598 0.52 -20.19 -16.57
CA GLN A 598 1.47 -21.21 -17.03
C GLN A 598 1.47 -22.45 -16.11
N VAL A 599 1.36 -22.25 -14.79
CA VAL A 599 1.29 -23.34 -13.82
C VAL A 599 -0.03 -24.10 -13.94
N LEU A 600 -1.15 -23.39 -14.10
CA LEU A 600 -2.48 -23.99 -14.13
C LEU A 600 -2.83 -24.64 -15.48
N PHE A 601 -2.30 -24.09 -16.58
CA PHE A 601 -2.58 -24.51 -17.94
C PHE A 601 -1.27 -24.65 -18.72
N PRO A 602 -0.45 -25.67 -18.42
CA PRO A 602 0.87 -25.85 -19.04
C PRO A 602 0.80 -26.06 -20.56
N ASP A 603 -0.34 -26.53 -21.06
CA ASP A 603 -0.63 -26.72 -22.49
C ASP A 603 -1.13 -25.43 -23.20
N ALA A 604 -1.41 -24.37 -22.44
CA ALA A 604 -1.88 -23.10 -23.00
C ALA A 604 -0.74 -22.21 -23.46
N GLN A 605 -0.91 -21.56 -24.61
CA GLN A 605 -0.02 -20.47 -24.99
C GLN A 605 -0.34 -19.22 -24.15
N CYS A 606 0.55 -18.89 -23.21
CA CYS A 606 0.41 -17.70 -22.37
C CYS A 606 1.13 -16.49 -22.99
N ARG A 607 0.41 -15.35 -23.11
CA ARG A 607 0.89 -14.09 -23.71
C ARG A 607 0.38 -12.87 -22.94
N TYR A 608 0.98 -11.70 -23.16
CA TYR A 608 0.33 -10.45 -22.76
C TYR A 608 -0.62 -9.96 -23.85
N LEU A 609 -1.79 -9.45 -23.45
CA LEU A 609 -2.70 -8.79 -24.39
C LEU A 609 -2.09 -7.46 -24.86
N PRO A 610 -2.22 -7.06 -26.14
CA PRO A 610 -1.81 -5.73 -26.56
C PRO A 610 -2.65 -4.66 -25.86
N TYR A 611 -2.02 -3.52 -25.61
CA TYR A 611 -2.74 -2.33 -25.19
C TYR A 611 -3.76 -1.88 -26.25
N ASP A 612 -4.79 -1.11 -25.86
CA ASP A 612 -6.02 -0.87 -26.65
C ASP A 612 -5.85 0.07 -27.87
N LYS A 613 -4.69 0.05 -28.51
CA LYS A 613 -4.43 0.73 -29.77
C LYS A 613 -4.91 -0.14 -30.94
N LYS A 614 -5.79 0.41 -31.78
CA LYS A 614 -6.41 -0.30 -32.93
C LYS A 614 -5.44 -1.13 -33.78
N THR A 615 -4.27 -0.57 -34.11
CA THR A 615 -3.28 -1.28 -34.96
C THR A 615 -2.74 -2.54 -34.28
N TRP A 616 -2.52 -2.50 -32.97
CA TRP A 616 -1.97 -3.63 -32.22
C TRP A 616 -3.02 -4.69 -31.94
N VAL A 617 -4.24 -4.25 -31.62
CA VAL A 617 -5.40 -5.14 -31.50
C VAL A 617 -5.65 -5.88 -32.81
N ARG A 618 -5.72 -5.16 -33.95
CA ARG A 618 -5.90 -5.79 -35.27
C ARG A 618 -4.80 -6.79 -35.59
N GLN A 619 -3.56 -6.46 -35.23
CA GLN A 619 -2.44 -7.36 -35.42
C GLN A 619 -2.59 -8.64 -34.58
N PHE A 620 -2.91 -8.51 -33.30
CA PHE A 620 -3.16 -9.65 -32.41
C PHE A 620 -4.28 -10.55 -32.95
N LEU A 621 -5.40 -9.98 -33.37
CA LEU A 621 -6.52 -10.72 -33.94
C LEU A 621 -6.14 -11.41 -35.27
N ARG A 622 -5.35 -10.74 -36.12
CA ARG A 622 -4.90 -11.31 -37.41
C ARG A 622 -3.90 -12.44 -37.23
N GLU A 623 -3.01 -12.34 -36.25
CA GLU A 623 -1.95 -13.32 -35.99
C GLU A 623 -2.49 -14.55 -35.26
N HIS A 624 -3.30 -14.38 -34.21
CA HIS A 624 -3.84 -15.52 -33.44
C HIS A 624 -5.16 -16.05 -33.99
N ARG A 625 -5.91 -15.29 -34.80
CA ARG A 625 -7.20 -15.71 -35.40
C ARG A 625 -8.04 -16.58 -34.45
N PRO A 626 -8.36 -16.10 -33.23
CA PRO A 626 -9.03 -16.92 -32.24
C PRO A 626 -10.44 -17.28 -32.73
N MET A 627 -10.91 -18.46 -32.33
CA MET A 627 -12.28 -18.90 -32.64
C MET A 627 -13.30 -17.97 -32.00
N PHE A 628 -13.02 -17.54 -30.77
CA PHE A 628 -13.72 -16.51 -30.02
C PHE A 628 -12.83 -16.05 -28.85
N GLY A 629 -13.15 -14.90 -28.26
CA GLY A 629 -12.49 -14.37 -27.06
C GLY A 629 -13.43 -14.27 -25.86
N ILE A 630 -12.90 -14.46 -24.66
CA ILE A 630 -13.61 -14.25 -23.40
C ILE A 630 -12.79 -13.32 -22.51
N LEU A 631 -13.41 -12.22 -22.08
CA LEU A 631 -12.88 -11.30 -21.09
C LEU A 631 -13.45 -11.64 -19.72
N MET A 632 -12.61 -11.81 -18.70
CA MET A 632 -13.06 -12.15 -17.34
C MET A 632 -13.41 -10.91 -16.51
N GLU A 633 -14.48 -11.01 -15.70
CA GLU A 633 -14.94 -9.99 -14.75
C GLU A 633 -15.30 -8.62 -15.36
N THR A 634 -14.45 -7.59 -15.26
CA THR A 634 -14.80 -6.18 -15.59
C THR A 634 -13.81 -5.55 -16.56
N GLU A 635 -13.50 -6.24 -17.66
CA GLU A 635 -12.55 -5.75 -18.67
C GLU A 635 -13.26 -5.07 -19.84
N ILE A 636 -13.26 -3.74 -19.86
CA ILE A 636 -13.90 -2.92 -20.91
C ILE A 636 -12.86 -2.16 -21.73
N TRP A 637 -12.62 -2.65 -22.94
CA TRP A 637 -11.58 -2.17 -23.87
C TRP A 637 -12.23 -1.73 -25.19
N PRO A 638 -12.50 -0.42 -25.39
CA PRO A 638 -13.30 0.06 -26.51
C PRO A 638 -12.81 -0.37 -27.89
N ASN A 639 -11.50 -0.31 -28.14
CA ASN A 639 -10.94 -0.69 -29.43
C ASN A 639 -10.91 -2.20 -29.60
N LEU A 640 -10.52 -2.96 -28.58
CA LEU A 640 -10.55 -4.42 -28.57
C LEU A 640 -11.92 -4.96 -28.95
N MET A 641 -12.96 -4.51 -28.24
CA MET A 641 -14.34 -4.95 -28.46
C MET A 641 -14.82 -4.60 -29.88
N THR A 642 -14.59 -3.36 -30.30
CA THR A 642 -15.04 -2.90 -31.63
C THR A 642 -14.27 -3.59 -32.77
N GLU A 643 -12.97 -3.82 -32.62
CA GLU A 643 -12.14 -4.46 -33.66
C GLU A 643 -12.34 -5.99 -33.70
N CYS A 644 -12.71 -6.65 -32.59
CA CYS A 644 -13.18 -8.04 -32.61
C CYS A 644 -14.43 -8.17 -33.48
N ARG A 645 -15.44 -7.32 -33.25
CA ARG A 645 -16.67 -7.30 -34.06
C ARG A 645 -16.40 -7.04 -35.54
N LYS A 646 -15.50 -6.11 -35.88
CA LYS A 646 -15.11 -5.83 -37.27
C LYS A 646 -14.35 -6.98 -37.93
N SER A 647 -13.56 -7.71 -37.15
CA SER A 647 -12.76 -8.84 -37.64
C SER A 647 -13.56 -10.16 -37.65
N GLY A 648 -14.85 -10.12 -37.30
CA GLY A 648 -15.71 -11.30 -37.22
C GLY A 648 -15.37 -12.26 -36.07
N VAL A 649 -14.60 -11.82 -35.07
CA VAL A 649 -14.25 -12.62 -33.88
C VAL A 649 -15.30 -12.40 -32.80
N PRO A 650 -16.09 -13.42 -32.40
CA PRO A 650 -17.03 -13.30 -31.29
C PRO A 650 -16.27 -13.00 -29.99
N LEU A 651 -16.77 -12.03 -29.22
CA LEU A 651 -16.15 -11.61 -27.95
C LEU A 651 -17.20 -11.60 -26.84
N PHE A 652 -16.91 -12.29 -25.76
CA PHE A 652 -17.77 -12.41 -24.60
C PHE A 652 -17.15 -11.72 -23.39
N LEU A 653 -17.98 -11.13 -22.52
CA LEU A 653 -17.58 -10.75 -21.16
C LEU A 653 -18.20 -11.78 -20.21
N ALA A 654 -17.37 -12.55 -19.50
CA ALA A 654 -17.82 -13.67 -18.68
C ALA A 654 -17.45 -13.51 -17.20
N ASN A 655 -18.21 -14.19 -16.35
CA ASN A 655 -18.17 -13.98 -14.90
C ASN A 655 -18.29 -12.47 -14.56
N ALA A 656 -19.15 -11.78 -15.31
CA ALA A 656 -19.13 -10.32 -15.40
C ALA A 656 -19.72 -9.69 -14.14
N ARG A 657 -19.01 -8.72 -13.57
CA ARG A 657 -19.48 -7.93 -12.41
C ARG A 657 -19.29 -6.45 -12.65
N LEU A 658 -20.18 -5.62 -12.12
CA LEU A 658 -20.06 -4.16 -12.23
C LEU A 658 -20.61 -3.48 -10.98
N SER A 659 -19.72 -2.84 -10.22
CA SER A 659 -20.15 -2.03 -9.07
C SER A 659 -20.90 -0.78 -9.51
N GLU A 660 -21.74 -0.23 -8.62
CA GLU A 660 -22.45 1.03 -8.86
C GLU A 660 -21.49 2.22 -9.08
N LYS A 661 -20.40 2.27 -8.30
CA LYS A 661 -19.33 3.25 -8.46
C LYS A 661 -18.71 3.18 -9.86
N SER A 662 -18.39 1.98 -10.34
CA SER A 662 -17.80 1.76 -11.67
C SER A 662 -18.78 2.14 -12.79
N LEU A 663 -20.06 1.76 -12.66
CA LEU A 663 -21.12 2.17 -13.58
C LEU A 663 -21.19 3.70 -13.69
N ASN A 664 -21.24 4.40 -12.56
CA ASN A 664 -21.29 5.87 -12.54
C ASN A 664 -20.05 6.50 -13.21
N GLY A 665 -18.87 5.87 -13.05
CA GLY A 665 -17.66 6.24 -13.77
C GLY A 665 -17.79 6.10 -15.29
N TYR A 666 -18.22 4.93 -15.78
CA TYR A 666 -18.37 4.69 -17.23
C TYR A 666 -19.49 5.52 -17.86
N LEU A 667 -20.55 5.86 -17.11
CA LEU A 667 -21.62 6.71 -17.59
C LEU A 667 -21.14 8.14 -17.95
N LYS A 668 -20.08 8.65 -17.30
CA LYS A 668 -19.45 9.94 -17.65
C LYS A 668 -18.88 9.94 -19.08
N VAL A 669 -18.43 8.78 -19.56
CA VAL A 669 -17.87 8.57 -20.92
C VAL A 669 -18.75 7.63 -21.76
N ARG A 670 -20.07 7.59 -21.47
CA ARG A 670 -21.03 6.66 -22.08
C ARG A 670 -20.97 6.62 -23.61
N ARG A 671 -20.66 7.73 -24.27
CA ARG A 671 -20.58 7.81 -25.75
C ARG A 671 -19.45 6.96 -26.35
N LEU A 672 -18.37 6.72 -25.60
CA LEU A 672 -17.28 5.82 -25.97
C LEU A 672 -17.59 4.37 -25.60
N ILE A 673 -18.14 4.16 -24.39
CA ILE A 673 -18.31 2.81 -23.83
C ILE A 673 -19.54 2.09 -24.41
N ARG A 674 -20.66 2.79 -24.60
CA ARG A 674 -21.91 2.17 -25.07
C ARG A 674 -21.75 1.42 -26.41
N PRO A 675 -21.09 1.98 -27.44
CA PRO A 675 -20.83 1.25 -28.69
C PRO A 675 -19.94 0.02 -28.50
N ALA A 676 -18.94 0.10 -27.62
CA ALA A 676 -18.04 -1.02 -27.33
C ALA A 676 -18.77 -2.15 -26.59
N ALA A 677 -19.54 -1.82 -25.54
CA ALA A 677 -20.35 -2.79 -24.82
C ALA A 677 -21.41 -3.46 -25.74
N ALA A 678 -22.01 -2.68 -26.64
CA ALA A 678 -22.96 -3.20 -27.64
C ALA A 678 -22.29 -4.09 -28.70
N SER A 679 -20.95 -4.07 -28.80
CA SER A 679 -20.21 -4.89 -29.77
C SER A 679 -19.91 -6.31 -29.28
N LEU A 680 -20.07 -6.56 -27.98
CA LEU A 680 -19.96 -7.90 -27.39
C LEU A 680 -21.01 -8.85 -27.98
N THR A 681 -20.62 -10.10 -28.22
CA THR A 681 -21.52 -11.18 -28.63
C THR A 681 -22.41 -11.62 -27.47
N GLY A 682 -21.84 -11.68 -26.26
CA GLY A 682 -22.56 -12.03 -25.03
C GLY A 682 -21.92 -11.43 -23.78
N CYS A 683 -22.74 -11.11 -22.79
CA CYS A 683 -22.34 -10.57 -21.51
C CYS A 683 -22.95 -11.44 -20.40
N LEU A 684 -22.13 -12.27 -19.78
CA LEU A 684 -22.53 -13.37 -18.92
C LEU A 684 -22.24 -12.98 -17.47
N ALA A 685 -23.25 -12.38 -16.83
CA ALA A 685 -23.16 -11.72 -15.54
C ALA A 685 -23.25 -12.68 -14.35
N GLN A 686 -22.65 -12.27 -13.22
CA GLN A 686 -22.69 -13.04 -11.97
C GLN A 686 -24.07 -13.01 -11.33
N THR A 687 -24.71 -11.84 -11.30
CA THR A 687 -26.00 -11.60 -10.62
C THR A 687 -26.96 -10.79 -11.49
N GLU A 688 -28.24 -10.78 -11.12
CA GLU A 688 -29.25 -9.91 -11.74
C GLU A 688 -28.90 -8.42 -11.61
N ALA A 689 -28.34 -8.03 -10.47
CA ALA A 689 -27.92 -6.64 -10.25
C ALA A 689 -26.77 -6.25 -11.21
N ASP A 690 -25.80 -7.14 -11.41
CA ASP A 690 -24.74 -6.93 -12.40
C ASP A 690 -25.29 -6.87 -13.81
N ALA A 691 -26.20 -7.79 -14.15
CA ALA A 691 -26.86 -7.81 -15.46
C ALA A 691 -27.58 -6.49 -15.76
N ALA A 692 -28.36 -5.98 -14.81
CA ALA A 692 -29.05 -4.69 -14.94
C ALA A 692 -28.07 -3.53 -15.17
N ARG A 693 -26.95 -3.50 -14.43
CA ARG A 693 -25.93 -2.45 -14.58
C ARG A 693 -25.18 -2.55 -15.92
N LEU A 694 -24.88 -3.75 -16.39
CA LEU A 694 -24.24 -4.01 -17.68
C LEU A 694 -25.17 -3.65 -18.85
N ALA A 695 -26.47 -3.96 -18.73
CA ALA A 695 -27.49 -3.53 -19.69
C ALA A 695 -27.59 -1.98 -19.74
N LYS A 696 -27.58 -1.32 -18.59
CA LYS A 696 -27.57 0.17 -18.51
C LYS A 696 -26.34 0.79 -19.18
N LEU A 697 -25.22 0.08 -19.19
CA LEU A 697 -24.00 0.48 -19.88
C LEU A 697 -24.13 0.38 -21.42
N GLY A 698 -24.98 -0.52 -21.90
CA GLY A 698 -25.29 -0.72 -23.32
C GLY A 698 -24.93 -2.09 -23.89
N ALA A 699 -24.64 -3.09 -23.05
CA ALA A 699 -24.49 -4.47 -23.51
C ALA A 699 -25.84 -4.99 -24.06
N ALA A 700 -25.81 -5.66 -25.22
CA ALA A 700 -27.02 -6.05 -25.94
C ALA A 700 -27.55 -7.46 -25.56
N SER A 701 -26.67 -8.38 -25.19
CA SER A 701 -26.98 -9.78 -24.88
C SER A 701 -26.53 -10.12 -23.46
N VAL A 702 -27.26 -9.66 -22.45
CA VAL A 702 -26.90 -9.87 -21.04
C VAL A 702 -27.67 -11.06 -20.48
N GLN A 703 -26.95 -12.04 -19.92
CA GLN A 703 -27.52 -13.24 -19.29
C GLN A 703 -26.89 -13.44 -17.92
N VAL A 704 -27.68 -13.79 -16.91
CA VAL A 704 -27.16 -14.18 -15.60
C VAL A 704 -26.74 -15.64 -15.65
N CYS A 705 -25.46 -15.89 -15.39
CA CYS A 705 -24.88 -17.24 -15.39
C CYS A 705 -24.38 -17.67 -14.02
N GLY A 706 -24.25 -16.75 -13.05
CA GLY A 706 -23.66 -17.05 -11.74
C GLY A 706 -22.15 -16.81 -11.70
N ASN A 707 -21.56 -17.08 -10.54
CA ASN A 707 -20.15 -16.79 -10.28
C ASN A 707 -19.31 -18.08 -10.34
N THR A 708 -18.33 -18.11 -11.24
CA THR A 708 -17.48 -19.30 -11.47
C THR A 708 -16.63 -19.69 -10.27
N LYS A 709 -16.47 -18.82 -9.27
CA LYS A 709 -15.76 -19.14 -8.02
C LYS A 709 -16.45 -20.25 -7.22
N TYR A 710 -17.77 -20.43 -7.37
CA TYR A 710 -18.51 -21.54 -6.74
C TYR A 710 -18.29 -22.90 -7.43
N ASP A 711 -17.72 -22.90 -8.64
CA ASP A 711 -17.39 -24.12 -9.39
C ASP A 711 -15.96 -24.60 -9.16
N LEU A 712 -15.19 -23.90 -8.31
CA LEU A 712 -13.86 -24.35 -7.94
C LEU A 712 -13.98 -25.65 -7.15
N MET A 713 -13.19 -26.64 -7.57
CA MET A 713 -13.18 -27.96 -6.98
C MET A 713 -11.81 -28.30 -6.44
N PRO A 714 -11.71 -29.04 -5.32
CA PRO A 714 -10.46 -29.60 -4.88
C PRO A 714 -9.87 -30.48 -5.99
N SER A 715 -8.57 -30.35 -6.21
CA SER A 715 -7.85 -31.16 -7.21
C SER A 715 -7.74 -32.61 -6.76
N GLU A 716 -7.49 -33.54 -7.69
CA GLU A 716 -7.23 -34.95 -7.37
C GLU A 716 -6.04 -35.13 -6.42
N GLN A 717 -5.04 -34.25 -6.51
CA GLN A 717 -3.93 -34.22 -5.55
C GLN A 717 -4.41 -33.91 -4.12
N MET A 718 -5.32 -32.94 -3.97
CA MET A 718 -5.87 -32.59 -2.65
C MET A 718 -6.78 -33.70 -2.12
N LYS A 719 -7.54 -34.37 -2.98
CA LYS A 719 -8.33 -35.57 -2.59
C LYS A 719 -7.44 -36.72 -2.14
N THR A 720 -6.35 -36.97 -2.87
CA THR A 720 -5.36 -37.99 -2.48
C THR A 720 -4.73 -37.67 -1.13
N LEU A 721 -4.37 -36.41 -0.91
CA LEU A 721 -3.82 -35.94 0.36
C LEU A 721 -4.84 -36.03 1.49
N ALA A 722 -6.11 -35.70 1.25
CA ALA A 722 -7.19 -35.87 2.22
C ALA A 722 -7.34 -37.34 2.64
N GLY A 723 -7.32 -38.28 1.68
CA GLY A 723 -7.34 -39.72 2.00
C GLY A 723 -6.11 -40.20 2.80
N GLN A 724 -4.98 -39.49 2.72
CA GLN A 724 -3.84 -39.72 3.61
C GLN A 724 -4.08 -39.14 5.02
N PHE A 725 -4.75 -37.99 5.11
CA PHE A 725 -5.12 -37.38 6.39
C PHE A 725 -6.16 -38.23 7.12
N GLU A 726 -7.20 -38.70 6.44
CA GLU A 726 -8.21 -39.61 7.01
C GLU A 726 -7.57 -40.87 7.60
N LYS A 727 -6.62 -41.49 6.88
CA LYS A 727 -5.88 -42.66 7.38
C LYS A 727 -5.02 -42.35 8.62
N ARG A 728 -4.52 -41.12 8.74
CA ARG A 728 -3.72 -40.68 9.89
C ARG A 728 -4.57 -40.30 11.09
N ILE A 729 -5.70 -39.62 10.85
CA ILE A 729 -6.62 -39.14 11.88
C ILE A 729 -7.42 -40.28 12.50
N GLY A 730 -7.79 -41.27 11.68
CA GLY A 730 -8.77 -42.31 12.06
C GLY A 730 -10.21 -41.83 11.89
N GLY A 731 -11.17 -42.63 12.37
CA GLY A 731 -12.61 -42.39 12.19
C GLY A 731 -13.27 -41.46 13.20
N ARG A 732 -12.52 -40.61 13.89
CA ARG A 732 -13.04 -39.65 14.88
C ARG A 732 -13.48 -38.33 14.21
N PRO A 733 -14.43 -37.57 14.79
CA PRO A 733 -14.84 -36.30 14.20
C PRO A 733 -13.71 -35.27 14.12
N VAL A 734 -13.76 -34.37 13.14
CA VAL A 734 -12.71 -33.39 12.84
C VAL A 734 -13.28 -31.98 12.68
N ALA A 735 -12.80 -31.05 13.50
CA ALA A 735 -13.09 -29.62 13.39
C ALA A 735 -11.87 -28.88 12.82
N VAL A 736 -12.02 -28.18 11.70
CA VAL A 736 -10.90 -27.47 11.04
C VAL A 736 -11.03 -25.96 11.16
N CYS A 737 -10.07 -25.31 11.80
CA CYS A 737 -9.90 -23.86 11.79
C CYS A 737 -8.92 -23.46 10.68
N GLY A 738 -9.45 -23.16 9.50
CA GLY A 738 -8.68 -22.92 8.29
C GLY A 738 -8.22 -21.48 8.13
N SER A 739 -6.92 -21.27 7.89
CA SER A 739 -6.34 -19.95 7.61
C SER A 739 -6.52 -18.93 8.75
N THR A 740 -6.26 -19.34 10.00
CA THR A 740 -6.29 -18.44 11.16
C THR A 740 -5.25 -17.32 11.02
N ARG A 741 -5.55 -16.15 11.59
CA ARG A 741 -4.71 -14.95 11.41
C ARG A 741 -4.39 -14.25 12.74
N VAL A 742 -3.19 -13.68 12.79
CA VAL A 742 -2.84 -12.67 13.78
C VAL A 742 -3.11 -11.30 13.19
N TYR A 743 -4.03 -10.55 13.79
CA TYR A 743 -4.39 -9.22 13.31
C TYR A 743 -4.52 -8.25 14.49
N ARG A 744 -3.85 -7.09 14.38
CA ARG A 744 -3.83 -6.05 15.43
C ARG A 744 -3.42 -6.55 16.82
N GLY A 745 -2.57 -7.59 16.87
CA GLY A 745 -2.08 -8.17 18.13
C GLY A 745 -3.06 -9.13 18.79
N GLU A 746 -4.17 -9.44 18.12
CA GLU A 746 -5.04 -10.56 18.49
C GLU A 746 -4.67 -11.76 17.63
N ASP A 747 -4.36 -12.87 18.29
CA ASP A 747 -4.15 -14.16 17.65
C ASP A 747 -5.47 -14.93 17.64
N GLU A 748 -6.05 -15.09 16.45
CA GLU A 748 -7.29 -15.84 16.29
C GLU A 748 -7.14 -17.33 16.66
N ALA A 749 -5.97 -17.93 16.38
CA ALA A 749 -5.71 -19.30 16.76
C ALA A 749 -5.67 -19.45 18.29
N GLU A 750 -5.06 -18.49 18.99
CA GLU A 750 -5.05 -18.47 20.46
C GLU A 750 -6.46 -18.38 21.04
N LYS A 751 -7.33 -17.53 20.50
CA LYS A 751 -8.74 -17.42 20.92
C LYS A 751 -9.50 -18.73 20.75
N LEU A 752 -9.34 -19.37 19.58
CA LEU A 752 -9.99 -20.64 19.26
C LEU A 752 -9.48 -21.77 20.17
N LEU A 753 -8.17 -21.85 20.40
CA LEU A 753 -7.56 -22.81 21.32
C LEU A 753 -8.04 -22.62 22.76
N ALA A 754 -8.14 -21.37 23.24
CA ALA A 754 -8.64 -21.06 24.57
C ALA A 754 -10.11 -21.52 24.74
N ALA A 755 -10.98 -21.22 23.77
CA ALA A 755 -12.37 -21.69 23.81
C ALA A 755 -12.45 -23.22 23.77
N TRP A 756 -11.59 -23.88 23.00
CA TRP A 756 -11.53 -25.33 22.88
C TRP A 756 -11.15 -26.07 24.18
N GLN A 757 -10.56 -25.39 25.18
CA GLN A 757 -10.27 -26.01 26.48
C GLN A 757 -11.55 -26.46 27.21
N GLN A 758 -12.69 -25.86 26.87
CA GLN A 758 -14.00 -26.22 27.44
C GLN A 758 -14.70 -27.35 26.67
N TYR A 759 -14.21 -27.72 25.49
CA TYR A 759 -14.76 -28.83 24.72
C TYR A 759 -14.57 -30.16 25.47
N ARG A 760 -15.60 -31.02 25.46
CA ARG A 760 -15.61 -32.30 26.18
C ARG A 760 -15.86 -33.53 25.29
N GLY A 761 -16.07 -33.32 23.99
CA GLY A 761 -16.22 -34.41 23.02
C GLY A 761 -14.89 -35.02 22.57
N ASP A 762 -14.95 -35.94 21.62
CA ASP A 762 -13.81 -36.69 21.09
C ASP A 762 -13.30 -36.16 19.73
N ALA A 763 -13.76 -34.99 19.26
CA ALA A 763 -13.30 -34.43 18.00
C ALA A 763 -11.82 -33.98 18.04
N LEU A 764 -11.12 -34.15 16.92
CA LEU A 764 -9.79 -33.60 16.68
C LEU A 764 -9.91 -32.15 16.20
N LEU A 765 -9.24 -31.21 16.86
CA LEU A 765 -9.13 -29.83 16.38
C LEU A 765 -7.91 -29.69 15.46
N VAL A 766 -8.13 -29.29 14.21
CA VAL A 766 -7.07 -28.94 13.28
C VAL A 766 -6.97 -27.43 13.16
N VAL A 767 -5.79 -26.86 13.42
CA VAL A 767 -5.54 -25.41 13.27
C VAL A 767 -4.54 -25.17 12.17
N VAL A 768 -4.92 -24.41 11.14
CA VAL A 768 -4.09 -24.12 9.97
C VAL A 768 -3.80 -22.62 9.89
N PRO A 769 -2.63 -22.14 10.37
CA PRO A 769 -2.29 -20.72 10.31
C PRO A 769 -2.12 -20.23 8.86
N ARG A 770 -2.49 -18.97 8.59
CA ARG A 770 -2.37 -18.37 7.25
C ARG A 770 -0.92 -18.18 6.80
N HIS A 771 -0.03 -17.88 7.75
CA HIS A 771 1.33 -17.46 7.47
C HIS A 771 2.35 -18.39 8.16
N PRO A 772 3.43 -18.82 7.46
CA PRO A 772 4.40 -19.77 8.00
C PRO A 772 5.06 -19.35 9.31
N GLU A 773 5.28 -18.05 9.51
CA GLU A 773 5.86 -17.50 10.74
C GLU A 773 5.05 -17.80 12.00
N HIS A 774 3.77 -18.16 11.87
CA HIS A 774 2.90 -18.49 13.00
C HIS A 774 2.81 -19.99 13.30
N PHE A 775 3.39 -20.86 12.47
CA PHE A 775 3.30 -22.31 12.66
C PHE A 775 3.85 -22.76 14.02
N GLN A 776 5.05 -22.30 14.36
CA GLN A 776 5.66 -22.65 15.66
C GLN A 776 4.89 -22.00 16.82
N THR A 777 4.48 -20.74 16.68
CA THR A 777 3.77 -20.02 17.74
C THR A 777 2.45 -20.71 18.12
N VAL A 778 1.66 -21.12 17.13
CA VAL A 778 0.37 -21.80 17.40
C VAL A 778 0.59 -23.17 18.05
N PHE A 779 1.62 -23.91 17.63
CA PHE A 779 1.98 -25.18 18.26
C PHE A 779 2.36 -25.02 19.74
N GLU A 780 3.20 -24.04 20.07
CA GLU A 780 3.57 -23.76 21.47
C GLU A 780 2.38 -23.24 22.29
N THR A 781 1.52 -22.40 21.70
CA THR A 781 0.30 -21.92 22.36
C THR A 781 -0.64 -23.08 22.70
N ALA A 782 -0.84 -24.03 21.79
CA ALA A 782 -1.66 -25.21 22.06
C ALA A 782 -1.08 -26.07 23.20
N LYS A 783 0.23 -26.28 23.23
CA LYS A 783 0.90 -26.96 24.35
C LYS A 783 0.75 -26.21 25.68
N ARG A 784 0.89 -24.89 25.66
CA ARG A 784 0.74 -24.04 26.85
C ARG A 784 -0.68 -24.12 27.44
N PHE A 785 -1.70 -24.32 26.61
CA PHE A 785 -3.06 -24.58 27.06
C PHE A 785 -3.29 -26.01 27.56
N GLY A 786 -2.25 -26.85 27.60
CA GLY A 786 -2.28 -28.20 28.16
C GLY A 786 -2.79 -29.27 27.20
N PHE A 787 -2.95 -28.96 25.90
CA PHE A 787 -3.38 -29.96 24.92
C PHE A 787 -2.26 -30.94 24.59
N LYS A 788 -2.63 -32.18 24.25
CA LYS A 788 -1.75 -33.06 23.48
C LYS A 788 -1.77 -32.65 22.01
N VAL A 789 -0.61 -32.24 21.49
CA VAL A 789 -0.47 -31.61 20.17
C VAL A 789 0.51 -32.36 19.27
N GLN A 790 0.15 -32.55 18.00
CA GLN A 790 1.04 -33.02 16.93
C GLN A 790 1.08 -32.02 15.77
N ARG A 791 2.10 -32.08 14.93
CA ARG A 791 2.18 -31.28 13.69
C ARG A 791 1.92 -32.15 12.47
N ARG A 792 1.43 -31.52 11.40
CA ARG A 792 1.30 -32.16 10.10
C ARG A 792 2.67 -32.56 9.54
N SER A 793 3.68 -31.72 9.70
CA SER A 793 5.03 -31.94 9.16
C SER A 793 5.77 -33.12 9.80
N ASP A 794 5.37 -33.56 11.00
CA ASP A 794 5.97 -34.73 11.67
C ASP A 794 5.79 -36.02 10.84
N GLY A 795 4.76 -36.07 9.96
CA GLY A 795 4.55 -37.19 9.03
C GLY A 795 4.05 -38.49 9.67
N LEU A 796 3.80 -38.48 10.97
CA LEU A 796 3.33 -39.62 11.77
C LEU A 796 1.79 -39.74 11.75
N PRO A 797 1.23 -40.92 12.10
CA PRO A 797 -0.18 -41.05 12.46
C PRO A 797 -0.57 -40.10 13.60
N VAL A 798 -1.83 -39.67 13.62
CA VAL A 798 -2.37 -38.89 14.74
C VAL A 798 -2.71 -39.86 15.86
N GLU A 799 -2.08 -39.69 17.02
CA GLU A 799 -2.29 -40.55 18.19
C GLU A 799 -3.74 -40.41 18.70
N PRO A 800 -4.34 -41.50 19.24
CA PRO A 800 -5.74 -41.49 19.68
C PRO A 800 -6.08 -40.40 20.71
N ASP A 801 -5.14 -40.04 21.57
CA ASP A 801 -5.28 -39.03 22.63
C ASP A 801 -4.79 -37.62 22.21
N THR A 802 -4.36 -37.44 20.96
CA THR A 802 -4.06 -36.11 20.42
C THR A 802 -5.34 -35.28 20.32
N GLN A 803 -5.31 -34.06 20.85
CA GLN A 803 -6.47 -33.16 20.87
C GLN A 803 -6.37 -32.07 19.81
N VAL A 804 -5.15 -31.63 19.49
CA VAL A 804 -4.91 -30.56 18.50
C VAL A 804 -3.86 -31.01 17.48
N TRP A 805 -4.16 -30.82 16.20
CA TRP A 805 -3.24 -31.07 15.10
C TRP A 805 -2.95 -29.78 14.32
N ILE A 806 -1.68 -29.39 14.23
CA ILE A 806 -1.28 -28.12 13.59
C ILE A 806 -0.91 -28.36 12.13
N GLY A 807 -1.63 -27.70 11.23
CA GLY A 807 -1.30 -27.66 9.81
C GLY A 807 -0.18 -26.65 9.53
N ASP A 808 1.06 -27.11 9.55
CA ASP A 808 2.29 -26.31 9.42
C ASP A 808 2.94 -26.42 8.03
N SER A 809 2.10 -26.54 7.00
CA SER A 809 2.48 -26.70 5.60
C SER A 809 1.60 -25.83 4.70
N MET A 810 2.21 -25.20 3.69
CA MET A 810 1.49 -24.31 2.78
C MET A 810 0.82 -25.09 1.64
N GLY A 811 -0.37 -24.65 1.24
CA GLY A 811 -1.04 -25.14 0.03
C GLY A 811 -1.90 -26.40 0.20
N GLU A 812 -2.06 -26.89 1.43
CA GLU A 812 -2.81 -28.13 1.73
C GLU A 812 -4.25 -27.87 2.25
N LEU A 813 -4.74 -26.61 2.23
CA LEU A 813 -5.99 -26.21 2.90
C LEU A 813 -7.24 -27.01 2.46
N TYR A 814 -7.37 -27.31 1.17
CA TYR A 814 -8.47 -28.15 0.65
C TYR A 814 -8.43 -29.57 1.19
N ALA A 815 -7.25 -30.14 1.44
CA ALA A 815 -7.14 -31.48 1.99
C ALA A 815 -7.65 -31.54 3.43
N TYR A 816 -7.40 -30.48 4.23
CA TYR A 816 -7.97 -30.36 5.57
C TYR A 816 -9.50 -30.22 5.53
N TYR A 817 -10.05 -29.38 4.64
CA TYR A 817 -11.50 -29.27 4.53
C TYR A 817 -12.15 -30.58 4.07
N LEU A 818 -11.54 -31.33 3.15
CA LEU A 818 -12.08 -32.61 2.70
C LEU A 818 -12.16 -33.67 3.81
N CYS A 819 -11.32 -33.57 4.85
CA CYS A 819 -11.38 -34.47 6.00
C CYS A 819 -12.10 -33.84 7.21
N ALA A 820 -12.83 -32.74 7.04
CA ALA A 820 -13.50 -32.02 8.12
C ALA A 820 -14.98 -32.37 8.20
N ASP A 821 -15.49 -32.57 9.41
CA ASP A 821 -16.93 -32.63 9.68
C ASP A 821 -17.53 -31.24 9.89
N VAL A 822 -16.70 -30.28 10.33
CA VAL A 822 -17.07 -28.86 10.46
C VAL A 822 -15.85 -27.97 10.24
N ALA A 823 -16.05 -26.85 9.54
CA ALA A 823 -14.98 -25.91 9.23
C ALA A 823 -15.26 -24.51 9.78
N PHE A 824 -14.23 -23.87 10.34
CA PHE A 824 -14.20 -22.47 10.66
C PHE A 824 -13.28 -21.69 9.71
N VAL A 825 -13.80 -20.61 9.13
CA VAL A 825 -13.07 -19.77 8.18
C VAL A 825 -12.33 -18.67 8.92
N GLY A 826 -11.01 -18.79 9.02
CA GLY A 826 -10.14 -17.87 9.72
C GLY A 826 -10.05 -16.46 9.10
N GLY A 827 -9.51 -15.53 9.88
CA GLY A 827 -9.50 -14.10 9.64
C GLY A 827 -10.84 -13.43 9.92
N SER A 828 -11.78 -14.10 10.59
CA SER A 828 -13.18 -13.71 10.74
C SER A 828 -13.59 -13.39 12.18
N LEU A 829 -12.91 -13.95 13.19
CA LEU A 829 -13.01 -13.57 14.61
C LEU A 829 -11.94 -12.54 15.03
N VAL A 830 -11.16 -12.10 14.04
CA VAL A 830 -10.31 -10.91 14.08
C VAL A 830 -10.70 -10.04 12.90
N ASP A 831 -10.61 -8.71 13.04
CA ASP A 831 -11.11 -7.78 12.01
C ASP A 831 -10.20 -7.65 10.76
N SER A 832 -9.77 -8.78 10.21
CA SER A 832 -8.87 -8.88 9.06
C SER A 832 -9.58 -9.17 7.74
N GLY A 833 -10.90 -9.39 7.81
CA GLY A 833 -11.74 -9.93 6.74
C GLY A 833 -11.45 -11.42 6.51
N CYS A 834 -12.51 -12.23 6.54
CA CYS A 834 -12.41 -13.69 6.44
C CYS A 834 -11.65 -14.20 5.20
N GLN A 835 -11.15 -15.43 5.32
CA GLN A 835 -10.71 -16.26 4.20
C GLN A 835 -11.90 -16.66 3.31
N ASN A 836 -11.63 -17.29 2.17
CA ASN A 836 -12.65 -17.67 1.20
C ASN A 836 -13.61 -18.74 1.75
N ILE A 837 -14.82 -18.31 2.13
CA ILE A 837 -15.89 -19.20 2.64
C ILE A 837 -16.35 -20.26 1.62
N ILE A 838 -16.13 -20.03 0.32
CA ILE A 838 -16.54 -20.97 -0.73
C ILE A 838 -15.71 -22.26 -0.69
N GLU A 839 -14.47 -22.21 -0.18
CA GLU A 839 -13.57 -23.37 -0.12
C GLU A 839 -14.16 -24.53 0.71
N PRO A 840 -14.48 -24.35 2.01
CA PRO A 840 -15.09 -25.42 2.81
C PRO A 840 -16.49 -25.81 2.31
N LEU A 841 -17.31 -24.83 1.90
CA LEU A 841 -18.62 -25.09 1.31
C LEU A 841 -18.49 -25.98 0.08
N SER A 842 -17.54 -25.74 -0.82
CA SER A 842 -17.34 -26.57 -2.02
C SER A 842 -16.93 -28.02 -1.72
N CYS A 843 -16.37 -28.27 -0.53
CA CYS A 843 -16.05 -29.61 -0.03
C CYS A 843 -17.25 -30.30 0.62
N GLY A 844 -18.41 -29.62 0.68
CA GLY A 844 -19.61 -30.11 1.36
C GLY A 844 -19.56 -29.88 2.87
N VAL A 845 -18.68 -29.04 3.41
CA VAL A 845 -18.48 -28.98 4.87
C VAL A 845 -19.38 -27.92 5.51
N PRO A 846 -20.12 -28.25 6.59
CA PRO A 846 -20.76 -27.28 7.47
C PRO A 846 -19.78 -26.18 7.90
N THR A 847 -20.10 -24.93 7.58
CA THR A 847 -19.15 -23.82 7.68
C THR A 847 -19.55 -22.77 8.71
N ILE A 848 -18.62 -22.39 9.58
CA ILE A 848 -18.77 -21.35 10.61
C ILE A 848 -17.78 -20.22 10.33
N PHE A 849 -18.17 -18.98 10.59
CA PHE A 849 -17.27 -17.82 10.47
C PHE A 849 -17.65 -16.70 11.45
N GLY A 850 -16.72 -15.80 11.75
CA GLY A 850 -16.91 -14.68 12.67
C GLY A 850 -17.49 -13.41 12.02
N PHE A 851 -17.49 -12.30 12.78
CA PHE A 851 -18.09 -11.04 12.35
C PHE A 851 -17.39 -10.37 11.14
N SER A 852 -16.09 -10.58 10.95
CA SER A 852 -15.32 -9.87 9.91
C SER A 852 -15.42 -10.56 8.54
N THR A 853 -16.29 -10.05 7.67
CA THR A 853 -16.66 -10.72 6.40
C THR A 853 -16.37 -9.90 5.14
N TYR A 854 -15.79 -8.70 5.24
CA TYR A 854 -15.76 -7.73 4.13
C TYR A 854 -15.04 -8.22 2.85
N ASN A 855 -14.16 -9.22 2.94
CA ASN A 855 -13.50 -9.83 1.77
C ASN A 855 -14.45 -10.72 0.93
N PHE A 856 -15.48 -11.31 1.57
CA PHE A 856 -16.41 -12.27 0.98
C PHE A 856 -17.86 -11.99 1.40
N SER A 857 -18.21 -10.72 1.63
CA SER A 857 -19.47 -10.30 2.27
C SER A 857 -20.72 -10.85 1.58
N GLU A 858 -20.74 -10.90 0.25
CA GLU A 858 -21.86 -11.44 -0.52
C GLU A 858 -22.00 -12.96 -0.36
N ALA A 859 -20.89 -13.70 -0.47
CA ALA A 859 -20.87 -15.15 -0.28
C ALA A 859 -21.28 -15.53 1.15
N CYS A 860 -20.75 -14.82 2.15
CA CYS A 860 -21.16 -14.97 3.54
C CYS A 860 -22.66 -14.70 3.73
N ARG A 861 -23.19 -13.62 3.14
CA ARG A 861 -24.62 -13.28 3.24
C ARG A 861 -25.52 -14.36 2.63
N HIS A 862 -25.16 -14.90 1.46
CA HIS A 862 -25.96 -15.97 0.83
C HIS A 862 -25.85 -17.30 1.58
N ALA A 863 -24.65 -17.64 2.08
CA ALA A 863 -24.46 -18.85 2.88
C ALA A 863 -25.25 -18.79 4.19
N LEU A 864 -25.32 -17.63 4.85
CA LEU A 864 -26.18 -17.41 6.01
C LEU A 864 -27.67 -17.52 5.66
N ALA A 865 -28.11 -16.86 4.59
CA ALA A 865 -29.52 -16.85 4.20
C ALA A 865 -30.05 -18.23 3.79
N SER A 866 -29.18 -19.11 3.31
CA SER A 866 -29.52 -20.50 2.93
C SER A 866 -29.41 -21.50 4.08
N GLY A 867 -28.85 -21.10 5.23
CA GLY A 867 -28.53 -22.01 6.33
C GLY A 867 -27.28 -22.87 6.10
N ALA A 868 -26.54 -22.66 5.01
CA ALA A 868 -25.31 -23.38 4.69
C ALA A 868 -24.10 -22.96 5.56
N ALA A 869 -24.19 -21.81 6.22
CA ALA A 869 -23.17 -21.33 7.14
C ALA A 869 -23.78 -20.66 8.38
N VAL A 870 -23.01 -20.61 9.47
CA VAL A 870 -23.36 -19.91 10.72
C VAL A 870 -22.35 -18.80 10.98
N ARG A 871 -22.85 -17.63 11.39
CA ARG A 871 -22.03 -16.51 11.85
C ARG A 871 -22.01 -16.49 13.37
N VAL A 872 -20.84 -16.32 13.94
CA VAL A 872 -20.61 -16.20 15.38
C VAL A 872 -19.92 -14.88 15.72
N GLU A 873 -20.08 -14.41 16.95
CA GLU A 873 -19.48 -13.15 17.43
C GLU A 873 -18.28 -13.38 18.36
N SER A 874 -18.04 -14.61 18.83
CA SER A 874 -16.95 -14.96 19.74
C SER A 874 -16.42 -16.37 19.51
N ALA A 875 -15.25 -16.68 20.12
CA ALA A 875 -14.68 -18.02 20.08
C ALA A 875 -15.50 -19.03 20.92
N ASP A 876 -16.14 -18.61 22.02
CA ASP A 876 -17.04 -19.49 22.76
C ASP A 876 -18.29 -19.84 21.94
N ALA A 877 -18.89 -18.86 21.25
CA ALA A 877 -20.01 -19.10 20.34
C ALA A 877 -19.60 -19.99 19.16
N TRP A 878 -18.35 -19.88 18.70
CA TRP A 878 -17.78 -20.83 17.73
C TRP A 878 -17.74 -22.26 18.28
N ARG A 879 -17.21 -22.47 19.50
CA ARG A 879 -17.15 -23.80 20.12
C ARG A 879 -18.55 -24.40 20.26
N GLU A 880 -19.51 -23.63 20.77
CA GLU A 880 -20.91 -24.08 20.92
C GLU A 880 -21.53 -24.45 19.57
N ALA A 881 -21.26 -23.67 18.52
CA ALA A 881 -21.70 -23.98 17.17
C ALA A 881 -21.05 -25.27 16.63
N VAL A 882 -19.77 -25.51 16.92
CA VAL A 882 -19.08 -26.78 16.58
C VAL A 882 -19.70 -27.95 17.34
N GLU A 883 -19.89 -27.84 18.66
CA GLU A 883 -20.52 -28.88 19.49
C GLU A 883 -21.92 -29.26 18.97
N LYS A 884 -22.74 -28.26 18.63
CA LYS A 884 -24.06 -28.47 18.05
C LYS A 884 -24.00 -29.12 16.66
N THR A 885 -22.99 -28.79 15.86
CA THR A 885 -22.82 -29.37 14.52
C THR A 885 -22.40 -30.84 14.61
N LEU A 886 -21.54 -31.18 15.58
CA LEU A 886 -21.03 -32.53 15.78
C LEU A 886 -21.93 -33.41 16.66
N SER A 887 -23.00 -32.88 17.26
CA SER A 887 -23.89 -33.66 18.13
C SER A 887 -24.75 -34.66 17.35
N SER A 888 -25.12 -35.75 18.02
CA SER A 888 -25.97 -36.81 17.46
C SER A 888 -27.43 -36.40 17.20
N GLU A 889 -27.82 -35.17 17.55
CA GLU A 889 -29.18 -34.63 17.39
C GLU A 889 -29.51 -34.19 15.94
N GLY A 890 -28.62 -34.46 14.98
CA GLY A 890 -28.87 -34.23 13.54
C GLY A 890 -28.63 -32.81 13.04
N GLY A 891 -28.14 -31.90 13.89
CA GLY A 891 -27.83 -30.50 13.53
C GLY A 891 -26.82 -30.38 12.38
N GLY A 892 -25.76 -31.20 12.40
CA GLY A 892 -24.78 -31.29 11.32
C GLY A 892 -25.37 -31.80 10.01
N MET A 893 -26.25 -32.81 10.05
CA MET A 893 -26.90 -33.36 8.85
C MET A 893 -27.82 -32.34 8.17
N GLN A 894 -28.53 -31.53 8.96
CA GLN A 894 -29.36 -30.45 8.43
C GLN A 894 -28.50 -29.37 7.75
N MET A 895 -27.42 -28.94 8.40
CA MET A 895 -26.51 -27.94 7.84
C MET A 895 -25.81 -28.47 6.58
N GLN A 896 -25.41 -29.74 6.57
CA GLN A 896 -24.88 -30.45 5.41
C GLN A 896 -25.86 -30.40 4.23
N ALA A 897 -27.14 -30.71 4.46
CA ALA A 897 -28.16 -30.64 3.40
C ALA A 897 -28.34 -29.20 2.86
N HIS A 898 -28.25 -28.20 3.73
CA HIS A 898 -28.25 -26.78 3.30
C HIS A 898 -27.00 -26.40 2.51
N VAL A 899 -25.83 -26.92 2.89
CA VAL A 899 -24.58 -26.76 2.15
C VAL A 899 -24.71 -27.39 0.76
N ASP A 900 -25.21 -28.62 0.65
CA ASP A 900 -25.44 -29.29 -0.63
C ASP A 900 -26.43 -28.52 -1.51
N GLY A 901 -27.53 -28.02 -0.92
CA GLY A 901 -28.48 -27.17 -1.62
C GLY A 901 -27.88 -25.84 -2.09
N PHE A 902 -27.08 -25.19 -1.24
CA PHE A 902 -26.39 -23.94 -1.57
C PHE A 902 -25.40 -24.13 -2.72
N ILE A 903 -24.61 -25.21 -2.65
CA ILE A 903 -23.70 -25.62 -3.72
C ILE A 903 -24.47 -25.87 -5.01
N ALA A 904 -25.52 -26.69 -4.97
CA ALA A 904 -26.29 -27.05 -6.16
C ALA A 904 -26.90 -25.81 -6.84
N GLN A 905 -27.36 -24.83 -6.05
CA GLN A 905 -27.91 -23.59 -6.56
C GLN A 905 -26.87 -22.68 -7.22
N HIS A 906 -25.67 -22.58 -6.64
CA HIS A 906 -24.65 -21.62 -7.10
C HIS A 906 -23.65 -22.22 -8.09
N ARG A 907 -23.55 -23.55 -8.18
CA ARG A 907 -22.72 -24.26 -9.17
C ARG A 907 -23.29 -24.20 -10.58
N GLY A 908 -22.46 -24.63 -11.52
CA GLY A 908 -22.75 -24.72 -12.94
C GLY A 908 -22.58 -23.40 -13.68
N ALA A 909 -21.97 -22.38 -13.06
CA ALA A 909 -21.78 -21.10 -13.73
C ALA A 909 -20.84 -21.23 -14.93
N GLY A 910 -19.73 -21.94 -14.79
CA GLY A 910 -18.81 -22.28 -15.88
C GLY A 910 -19.50 -23.03 -17.01
N ALA A 911 -20.35 -24.00 -16.69
CA ALA A 911 -21.09 -24.79 -17.67
C ALA A 911 -22.12 -23.93 -18.42
N ARG A 912 -22.92 -23.12 -17.70
CA ARG A 912 -23.88 -22.17 -18.31
C ARG A 912 -23.19 -21.15 -19.21
N ILE A 913 -22.06 -20.60 -18.76
CA ILE A 913 -21.24 -19.67 -19.56
C ILE A 913 -20.73 -20.37 -20.83
N ALA A 914 -20.13 -21.56 -20.69
CA ALA A 914 -19.59 -22.31 -21.82
C ALA A 914 -20.68 -22.71 -22.82
N GLU A 915 -21.89 -23.03 -22.34
CA GLU A 915 -23.05 -23.33 -23.16
C GLU A 915 -23.53 -22.11 -23.94
N ALA A 916 -23.71 -20.97 -23.27
CA ALA A 916 -24.08 -19.71 -23.92
C ALA A 916 -23.05 -19.29 -24.99
N VAL A 917 -21.76 -19.51 -24.72
CA VAL A 917 -20.68 -19.29 -25.71
C VAL A 917 -20.83 -20.26 -26.89
N ARG A 918 -21.05 -21.55 -26.63
CA ARG A 918 -21.24 -22.58 -27.66
C ARG A 918 -22.42 -22.26 -28.57
N GLU A 919 -23.57 -21.93 -27.99
CA GLU A 919 -24.77 -21.56 -28.76
C GLU A 919 -24.52 -20.36 -29.66
N ALA A 920 -23.85 -19.32 -29.14
CA ALA A 920 -23.56 -18.11 -29.90
C ALA A 920 -22.53 -18.35 -31.03
N VAL A 921 -21.52 -19.19 -30.81
CA VAL A 921 -20.45 -19.47 -31.78
C VAL A 921 -20.89 -20.50 -32.83
N CYS A 922 -21.53 -21.59 -32.41
CA CYS A 922 -21.99 -22.67 -33.31
C CYS A 922 -23.29 -22.30 -34.03
N GLY A 923 -24.20 -21.57 -33.38
CA GLY A 923 -25.45 -21.11 -34.00
C GLY A 923 -25.25 -20.13 -35.16
N HIS A 924 -24.11 -19.45 -35.22
CA HIS A 924 -23.72 -18.59 -36.34
C HIS A 924 -23.14 -19.36 -37.55
N ARG A 925 -22.75 -20.63 -37.39
CA ARG A 925 -22.20 -21.45 -38.50
C ARG A 925 -23.27 -22.23 -39.27
N GLY A 926 -24.52 -22.21 -38.82
CA GLY A 926 -25.66 -22.90 -39.45
C GLY A 926 -26.66 -21.99 -40.17
N ARG A 927 -26.31 -20.74 -40.46
CA ARG A 927 -27.13 -19.79 -41.24
C ARG A 927 -26.35 -19.20 -42.40
#